data_AF-A0A9D1XAW1-F1
#
_entry.id   AF-A0A9D1XAW1-F1
#
_cell.length_a   1.000
_cell.length_b   1.000
_cell.length_c   1.000
_cell.angle_alpha   90.00
_cell.angle_beta   90.00
_cell.angle_gamma   90.00
#
_symmetry.space_group_name_H-M   'P 1'
#
loop_
_entity.id
_entity.type
_entity.pdbx_description
1 polymer ?
#
loop_
_entity_poly.entity_id
_entity_poly.type
_entity_poly.pdbx_seq_one_letter_code
_entity_poly.pdbx_strand_id
1 'polypeptide(L)'
;KQASKQASKQVYNFVIRYLKKPGQGAASSLAGLLLLLCLLLCPMAAWGQTNWIDEANTDWYDDNSGATEFTISTPAQLAGLAKLVNGGNDFSGKTINLDADIRLNDTSGWESWETTPPKYSWTPIGTLQNQFYGTFDGQGYTVSGIYISGDQYQGLFGVVRDGTIKNLTVAESYIYGNLAVGGVVGYNAGQVLNCSNSGTVIGSTRSNNVGGVVGYNNTGQVSNCSNSGTVEGLLYIGGVIGSNHNGTASYCSNIGTVRGGDDWFVGGVVGVRFSANVSNCYYLEGTCDKGVGGGSGTTENVEMKTEAEYKSGEVAFLLQDGQAEQIWGQKLGEGGDSFPVIGGPRVVKVDDDVYKNAYTLTINLNQPENGTISAKVNETPINSGDFVAEGTTVILIAEAEDGYEFDSWSVTDADNNEVAVTNNTFTMPANNVTVTATFKEKTEPDPEPIYYIITVDDMTNGEVTASPVTAKEGENVTLTVNPYSGYELGSLSVTDADNKEVTVTNNTFTMPASDVTVTATFKEKTEPDPGPTYYTITVDDNMTNGQVTASSATAEEGENVTLTVNPDSGYELWSLSVTDANGGSVPVNNYTFTMPASDVTVTATFTEIIPEPEPTYFTLDFDDHPCEGVTLNSNLTAVEEGGTLYLYVEKEDETLYDYDDMRIYAKRGANADWEELTEDPNRPGVYPIERIWTDIFIKVEGVTPIDPPTAIAGVETLRIYAADGLLHVEIPTRQRVTIVSMAGALIADGEQEGARIYRDLNAGIYIVRVGDYATKVRVE
;
A
#
# COMPACT_ATOMS: atom_id res chain seq x y z
N LYS A 1 -13.34 24.14 -52.52
CA LYS A 1 -12.33 23.38 -53.32
C LYS A 1 -11.42 22.49 -52.46
N GLN A 2 -10.89 22.96 -51.32
CA GLN A 2 -10.15 22.09 -50.38
C GLN A 2 -11.05 21.05 -49.69
N ALA A 3 -12.21 21.45 -49.16
CA ALA A 3 -13.18 20.52 -48.57
C ALA A 3 -13.62 19.39 -49.51
N SER A 4 -13.81 19.67 -50.81
CA SER A 4 -14.18 18.62 -51.77
C SER A 4 -13.00 17.68 -52.11
N LYS A 5 -11.75 18.15 -52.07
CA LYS A 5 -10.57 17.27 -52.19
C LYS A 5 -10.41 16.37 -50.96
N GLN A 6 -10.73 16.89 -49.78
CA GLN A 6 -10.61 16.19 -48.50
C GLN A 6 -11.67 15.08 -48.38
N ALA A 7 -12.92 15.37 -48.74
CA ALA A 7 -13.99 14.37 -48.83
C ALA A 7 -13.69 13.28 -49.88
N SER A 8 -13.18 13.66 -51.07
CA SER A 8 -12.78 12.67 -52.08
C SER A 8 -11.63 11.77 -51.62
N LYS A 9 -10.70 12.27 -50.81
CA LYS A 9 -9.56 11.51 -50.27
C LYS A 9 -9.99 10.56 -49.15
N GLN A 10 -10.92 10.98 -48.28
CA GLN A 10 -11.52 10.11 -47.25
C GLN A 10 -12.33 8.96 -47.88
N VAL A 11 -13.15 9.25 -48.89
CA VAL A 11 -13.90 8.22 -49.63
C VAL A 11 -12.95 7.25 -50.36
N TYR A 12 -11.88 7.76 -50.99
CA TYR A 12 -10.88 6.92 -51.64
C TYR A 12 -10.17 5.97 -50.65
N ASN A 13 -9.79 6.47 -49.47
CA ASN A 13 -9.10 5.69 -48.44
C ASN A 13 -10.02 4.64 -47.78
N PHE A 14 -11.30 4.98 -47.56
CA PHE A 14 -12.31 4.02 -47.10
C PHE A 14 -12.50 2.87 -48.10
N VAL A 15 -12.56 3.18 -49.40
CA VAL A 15 -12.67 2.18 -50.48
C VAL A 15 -11.43 1.26 -50.52
N ILE A 16 -10.22 1.79 -50.36
CA ILE A 16 -8.99 0.98 -50.32
C ILE A 16 -8.94 0.08 -49.07
N ARG A 17 -9.39 0.55 -47.91
CA ARG A 17 -9.52 -0.27 -46.69
C ARG A 17 -10.56 -1.39 -46.86
N TYR A 18 -11.69 -1.10 -47.49
CA TYR A 18 -12.76 -2.09 -47.71
C TYR A 18 -12.38 -3.19 -48.72
N LEU A 19 -11.59 -2.85 -49.74
CA LEU A 19 -11.15 -3.78 -50.77
C LEU A 19 -10.00 -4.72 -50.36
N LYS A 20 -9.40 -4.54 -49.18
CA LYS A 20 -8.22 -5.30 -48.72
C LYS A 20 -8.48 -6.32 -47.61
N LYS A 21 -9.73 -6.55 -47.19
CA LYS A 21 -10.04 -7.70 -46.33
C LYS A 21 -9.79 -9.01 -47.09
N PRO A 22 -8.91 -9.92 -46.62
CA PRO A 22 -8.74 -11.21 -47.27
C PRO A 22 -10.01 -12.04 -47.05
N GLY A 23 -10.67 -12.46 -48.15
CA GLY A 23 -11.73 -13.47 -48.10
C GLY A 23 -13.04 -13.22 -48.86
N GLN A 24 -13.23 -12.10 -49.59
CA GLN A 24 -14.46 -11.91 -50.39
C GLN A 24 -14.19 -11.91 -51.89
N GLY A 25 -14.70 -12.95 -52.56
CA GLY A 25 -14.66 -13.12 -54.00
C GLY A 25 -15.48 -12.08 -54.78
N ALA A 26 -15.23 -12.05 -56.10
CA ALA A 26 -15.61 -11.02 -57.08
C ALA A 26 -17.12 -10.72 -57.29
N ALA A 27 -18.02 -11.11 -56.38
CA ALA A 27 -19.47 -10.86 -56.47
C ALA A 27 -19.93 -9.56 -55.76
N SER A 28 -19.04 -8.82 -55.10
CA SER A 28 -19.35 -7.63 -54.28
C SER A 28 -19.32 -6.28 -55.03
N SER A 29 -19.10 -6.28 -56.35
CA SER A 29 -18.84 -5.05 -57.12
C SER A 29 -20.05 -4.15 -57.36
N LEU A 30 -21.29 -4.67 -57.30
CA LEU A 30 -22.51 -3.85 -57.46
C LEU A 30 -23.00 -3.20 -56.16
N ALA A 31 -22.87 -3.89 -55.02
CA ALA A 31 -23.26 -3.34 -53.71
C ALA A 31 -22.33 -2.20 -53.26
N GLY A 32 -21.02 -2.33 -53.55
CA GLY A 32 -20.05 -1.26 -53.33
C GLY A 32 -20.29 -0.03 -54.22
N LEU A 33 -20.77 -0.23 -55.46
CA LEU A 33 -21.11 0.88 -56.37
C LEU A 33 -22.39 1.61 -55.95
N LEU A 34 -23.39 0.89 -55.42
CA LEU A 34 -24.64 1.49 -54.93
C LEU A 34 -24.41 2.32 -53.66
N LEU A 35 -23.54 1.87 -52.74
CA LEU A 35 -23.16 2.63 -51.55
C LEU A 35 -22.38 3.91 -51.91
N LEU A 36 -21.54 3.85 -52.95
CA LEU A 36 -20.85 5.00 -53.53
C LEU A 36 -21.82 6.04 -54.12
N LEU A 37 -22.92 5.59 -54.72
CA LEU A 37 -23.96 6.48 -55.26
C LEU A 37 -24.77 7.17 -54.15
N CYS A 38 -25.02 6.49 -53.03
CA CYS A 38 -25.72 7.08 -51.88
C CYS A 38 -24.87 8.12 -51.14
N LEU A 39 -23.55 7.92 -51.03
CA LEU A 39 -22.63 8.91 -50.44
C LEU A 39 -22.43 10.16 -51.31
N LEU A 40 -22.62 10.05 -52.63
CA LEU A 40 -22.61 11.19 -53.56
C LEU A 40 -23.88 12.05 -53.52
N LEU A 41 -24.97 11.54 -52.92
CA LEU A 41 -26.29 12.19 -52.88
C LEU A 41 -26.66 12.78 -51.51
N CYS A 42 -25.84 12.58 -50.48
CA CYS A 42 -26.04 13.26 -49.20
C CYS A 42 -25.59 14.72 -49.36
N PRO A 43 -26.43 15.72 -49.06
CA PRO A 43 -25.98 17.10 -49.06
C PRO A 43 -24.94 17.25 -47.95
N MET A 44 -23.65 17.26 -48.35
CA MET A 44 -22.55 17.74 -47.51
C MET A 44 -22.89 19.19 -47.14
N ALA A 45 -23.54 19.38 -46.00
CA ALA A 45 -23.47 20.62 -45.29
C ALA A 45 -21.99 20.79 -44.93
N ALA A 46 -21.30 21.66 -45.66
CA ALA A 46 -19.96 22.10 -45.29
C ALA A 46 -20.11 23.03 -44.09
N TRP A 47 -20.15 22.46 -42.89
CA TRP A 47 -19.91 23.22 -41.67
C TRP A 47 -18.42 23.54 -41.69
N GLY A 48 -18.05 24.81 -41.84
CA GLY A 48 -16.65 25.21 -41.75
C GLY A 48 -16.15 24.89 -40.35
N GLN A 49 -15.26 23.89 -40.23
CA GLN A 49 -14.60 23.60 -38.97
C GLN A 49 -13.78 24.82 -38.55
N THR A 50 -13.97 25.30 -37.32
CA THR A 50 -13.23 26.48 -36.82
C THR A 50 -11.82 26.05 -36.45
N ASN A 51 -10.82 26.93 -36.56
CA ASN A 51 -9.45 26.63 -36.16
C ASN A 51 -9.10 27.34 -34.85
N TRP A 52 -8.45 26.64 -33.92
CA TRP A 52 -7.99 27.24 -32.66
C TRP A 52 -7.12 28.47 -32.84
N ILE A 53 -6.40 28.58 -33.96
CA ILE A 53 -5.55 29.73 -34.28
C ILE A 53 -6.35 31.05 -34.39
N ASP A 54 -7.64 30.96 -34.71
CA ASP A 54 -8.53 32.13 -34.82
C ASP A 54 -8.96 32.64 -33.43
N GLU A 55 -8.90 31.78 -32.42
CA GLU A 55 -9.24 32.06 -31.01
C GLU A 55 -7.97 32.31 -30.16
N ALA A 56 -6.81 32.43 -30.80
CA ALA A 56 -5.52 32.52 -30.14
C ALA A 56 -5.35 33.80 -29.30
N ASN A 57 -5.02 33.63 -28.02
CA ASN A 57 -4.65 34.69 -27.08
C ASN A 57 -3.13 34.73 -26.90
N THR A 58 -2.49 35.85 -27.25
CA THR A 58 -1.05 36.06 -27.12
C THR A 58 -0.67 37.09 -26.05
N ASP A 59 -1.63 37.62 -25.28
CA ASP A 59 -1.43 38.72 -24.33
C ASP A 59 -0.54 38.33 -23.14
N TRP A 60 -0.33 37.03 -22.93
CA TRP A 60 0.57 36.48 -21.91
C TRP A 60 2.06 36.60 -22.28
N TYR A 61 2.38 36.93 -23.54
CA TYR A 61 3.74 36.99 -24.04
C TYR A 61 4.15 38.39 -24.52
N ASP A 62 5.29 38.87 -24.00
CA ASP A 62 6.00 40.04 -24.52
C ASP A 62 7.48 39.72 -24.67
N ASP A 63 7.96 39.77 -25.92
CA ASP A 63 9.35 39.46 -26.29
C ASP A 63 10.35 40.45 -25.68
N ASN A 64 9.91 41.67 -25.35
CA ASN A 64 10.76 42.72 -24.78
C ASN A 64 10.80 42.70 -23.24
N SER A 65 10.04 41.80 -22.60
CA SER A 65 9.94 41.74 -21.14
C SER A 65 11.24 41.30 -20.45
N GLY A 66 12.13 40.61 -21.17
CA GLY A 66 13.29 39.94 -20.59
C GLY A 66 12.96 38.67 -19.81
N ALA A 67 11.68 38.29 -19.72
CA ALA A 67 11.26 37.05 -19.06
C ALA A 67 11.71 35.81 -19.84
N THR A 68 12.11 34.79 -19.08
CA THR A 68 12.51 33.47 -19.60
C THR A 68 11.49 32.38 -19.27
N GLU A 69 10.52 32.65 -18.41
CA GLU A 69 9.48 31.70 -18.02
C GLU A 69 8.10 32.31 -18.21
N PHE A 70 7.17 31.51 -18.73
CA PHE A 70 5.80 31.92 -19.04
C PHE A 70 4.84 30.80 -18.63
N THR A 71 3.65 31.16 -18.19
CA THR A 71 2.62 30.20 -17.77
C THR A 71 1.38 30.36 -18.62
N ILE A 72 0.81 29.24 -19.07
CA ILE A 72 -0.46 29.19 -19.78
C ILE A 72 -1.41 28.20 -19.10
N SER A 73 -2.70 28.50 -19.10
CA SER A 73 -3.72 27.70 -18.41
C SER A 73 -5.02 27.56 -19.21
N THR A 74 -5.07 28.06 -20.45
CA THR A 74 -6.28 28.05 -21.27
C THR A 74 -6.02 27.57 -22.70
N PRO A 75 -7.03 26.96 -23.37
CA PRO A 75 -6.95 26.60 -24.78
C PRO A 75 -6.51 27.75 -25.70
N ALA A 76 -7.05 28.96 -25.47
CA ALA A 76 -6.73 30.15 -26.26
C ALA A 76 -5.26 30.57 -26.11
N GLN A 77 -4.68 30.47 -24.91
CA GLN A 77 -3.25 30.78 -24.70
C GLN A 77 -2.34 29.74 -25.36
N LEU A 78 -2.69 28.45 -25.29
CA LEU A 78 -1.96 27.39 -26.00
C LEU A 78 -2.03 27.58 -27.53
N ALA A 79 -3.20 27.95 -28.07
CA ALA A 79 -3.33 28.36 -29.46
C ALA A 79 -2.52 29.64 -29.77
N GLY A 80 -2.38 30.55 -28.80
CA GLY A 80 -1.47 31.69 -28.82
C GLY A 80 -0.02 31.28 -29.02
N LEU A 81 0.47 30.28 -28.29
CA LEU A 81 1.82 29.73 -28.47
C LEU A 81 1.99 29.20 -29.90
N ALA A 82 1.04 28.42 -30.41
CA ALA A 82 1.07 27.94 -31.79
C ALA A 82 1.15 29.10 -32.79
N LYS A 83 0.39 30.17 -32.57
CA LYS A 83 0.40 31.38 -33.42
C LYS A 83 1.74 32.10 -33.40
N LEU A 84 2.34 32.27 -32.23
CA LEU A 84 3.63 32.94 -32.08
C LEU A 84 4.76 32.15 -32.74
N VAL A 85 4.82 30.83 -32.47
CA VAL A 85 5.82 29.95 -33.07
C VAL A 85 5.68 29.89 -34.58
N ASN A 86 4.47 29.66 -35.07
CA ASN A 86 4.22 29.60 -36.51
C ASN A 86 4.39 30.96 -37.20
N GLY A 87 4.40 32.06 -36.42
CA GLY A 87 4.73 33.42 -36.86
C GLY A 87 6.24 33.74 -36.90
N GLY A 88 7.11 32.85 -36.41
CA GLY A 88 8.57 33.01 -36.45
C GLY A 88 9.24 33.27 -35.09
N ASN A 89 8.49 33.26 -33.98
CA ASN A 89 9.08 33.34 -32.64
C ASN A 89 9.44 31.93 -32.14
N ASP A 90 10.73 31.59 -32.09
CA ASP A 90 11.18 30.23 -31.82
C ASP A 90 11.21 29.82 -30.33
N PHE A 91 11.07 30.80 -29.41
CA PHE A 91 11.18 30.62 -27.96
C PHE A 91 12.52 30.04 -27.46
N SER A 92 13.61 30.20 -28.21
CA SER A 92 14.93 29.71 -27.77
C SER A 92 15.32 30.28 -26.40
N GLY A 93 15.72 29.40 -25.48
CA GLY A 93 16.10 29.77 -24.10
C GLY A 93 14.92 30.19 -23.20
N LYS A 94 13.68 29.98 -23.63
CA LYS A 94 12.46 30.27 -22.85
C LYS A 94 11.73 28.99 -22.47
N THR A 95 11.05 29.02 -21.33
CA THR A 95 10.23 27.93 -20.79
C THR A 95 8.76 28.35 -20.75
N ILE A 96 7.88 27.49 -21.25
CA ILE A 96 6.43 27.62 -21.15
C ILE A 96 5.92 26.50 -20.25
N ASN A 97 5.27 26.87 -19.16
CA ASN A 97 4.69 25.95 -18.17
C ASN A 97 3.17 25.89 -18.32
N LEU A 98 2.60 24.69 -18.20
CA LEU A 98 1.15 24.53 -17.97
C LEU A 98 0.83 24.68 -16.48
N ASP A 99 -0.28 25.33 -16.15
CA ASP A 99 -0.81 25.46 -14.77
C ASP A 99 -2.24 24.91 -14.62
N ALA A 100 -2.72 24.24 -15.66
CA ALA A 100 -4.02 23.57 -15.68
C ALA A 100 -4.09 22.55 -16.83
N ASP A 101 -4.98 21.58 -16.70
CA ASP A 101 -5.41 20.77 -17.83
C ASP A 101 -6.06 21.64 -18.91
N ILE A 102 -5.72 21.39 -20.18
CA ILE A 102 -6.22 22.14 -21.33
C ILE A 102 -7.10 21.24 -22.18
N ARG A 103 -8.41 21.49 -22.18
CA ARG A 103 -9.38 20.80 -23.04
C ARG A 103 -9.70 21.63 -24.29
N LEU A 104 -9.26 21.18 -25.46
CA LEU A 104 -9.41 21.87 -26.74
C LEU A 104 -10.77 21.61 -27.44
N ASN A 105 -11.46 20.53 -27.12
CA ASN A 105 -12.79 20.23 -27.65
C ASN A 105 -13.61 19.47 -26.60
N ASP A 106 -14.94 19.45 -26.75
CA ASP A 106 -15.76 18.49 -26.02
C ASP A 106 -15.44 17.09 -26.53
N THR A 107 -14.77 16.31 -25.69
CA THR A 107 -14.27 14.94 -25.95
C THR A 107 -15.34 13.86 -25.90
N SER A 108 -16.61 14.21 -25.66
CA SER A 108 -17.71 13.25 -25.71
C SER A 108 -17.79 12.61 -27.11
N GLY A 109 -17.54 11.30 -27.19
CA GLY A 109 -17.52 10.54 -28.46
C GLY A 109 -16.31 10.81 -29.36
N TRP A 110 -15.17 11.22 -28.79
CA TRP A 110 -13.93 11.51 -29.52
C TRP A 110 -13.43 10.34 -30.39
N GLU A 111 -13.75 9.10 -30.02
CA GLU A 111 -13.43 7.89 -30.74
C GLU A 111 -14.05 7.87 -32.16
N SER A 112 -15.14 8.62 -32.37
CA SER A 112 -15.83 8.72 -33.66
C SER A 112 -15.36 9.90 -34.54
N TRP A 113 -14.38 10.69 -34.09
CA TRP A 113 -13.94 11.92 -34.78
C TRP A 113 -13.35 11.70 -36.18
N GLU A 114 -13.00 10.47 -36.56
CA GLU A 114 -12.71 10.14 -37.96
C GLU A 114 -13.89 10.52 -38.89
N THR A 115 -15.13 10.35 -38.42
CA THR A 115 -16.36 10.58 -39.21
C THR A 115 -17.23 11.71 -38.68
N THR A 116 -17.13 12.05 -37.40
CA THR A 116 -17.86 13.15 -36.76
C THR A 116 -16.89 14.14 -36.13
N PRO A 117 -16.23 15.00 -36.92
CA PRO A 117 -15.24 15.95 -36.41
C PRO A 117 -15.83 16.90 -35.35
N PRO A 118 -15.05 17.28 -34.33
CA PRO A 118 -15.47 18.24 -33.34
C PRO A 118 -15.39 19.68 -33.91
N LYS A 119 -15.86 20.64 -33.10
CA LYS A 119 -15.99 22.05 -33.50
C LYS A 119 -14.66 22.67 -33.94
N TYR A 120 -13.59 22.45 -33.19
CA TYR A 120 -12.30 23.08 -33.42
C TYR A 120 -11.25 22.11 -33.96
N SER A 121 -10.53 22.55 -34.98
CA SER A 121 -9.30 21.93 -35.47
C SER A 121 -8.07 22.54 -34.79
N TRP A 122 -7.08 21.71 -34.50
CA TRP A 122 -5.80 22.13 -33.94
C TRP A 122 -4.79 22.47 -35.03
N THR A 123 -4.00 23.52 -34.80
CA THR A 123 -2.83 23.86 -35.61
C THR A 123 -1.58 23.51 -34.80
N PRO A 124 -0.72 22.58 -35.26
CA PRO A 124 0.47 22.18 -34.52
C PRO A 124 1.40 23.36 -34.19
N ILE A 125 2.04 23.29 -33.02
CA ILE A 125 3.08 24.25 -32.62
C ILE A 125 4.36 23.91 -33.37
N GLY A 126 4.83 24.82 -34.21
CA GLY A 126 6.02 24.63 -35.03
C GLY A 126 5.71 24.01 -36.40
N THR A 127 6.40 24.52 -37.42
CA THR A 127 6.37 24.05 -38.80
C THR A 127 7.79 23.82 -39.29
N LEU A 128 7.95 23.23 -40.49
CA LEU A 128 9.27 23.13 -41.12
C LEU A 128 9.97 24.47 -41.31
N GLN A 129 9.25 25.58 -41.45
CA GLN A 129 9.85 26.90 -41.64
C GLN A 129 10.15 27.59 -40.31
N ASN A 130 9.26 27.44 -39.33
CA ASN A 130 9.36 28.07 -38.02
C ASN A 130 9.26 26.97 -36.95
N GLN A 131 10.40 26.46 -36.47
CA GLN A 131 10.44 25.37 -35.49
C GLN A 131 10.34 25.91 -34.05
N PHE A 132 9.94 25.05 -33.11
CA PHE A 132 10.00 25.36 -31.69
C PHE A 132 11.36 24.96 -31.10
N TYR A 133 12.04 25.92 -30.46
CA TYR A 133 13.36 25.79 -29.83
C TYR A 133 13.33 25.98 -28.30
N GLY A 134 12.16 26.29 -27.74
CA GLY A 134 11.98 26.49 -26.30
C GLY A 134 11.83 25.20 -25.50
N THR A 135 11.57 25.38 -24.21
CA THR A 135 11.10 24.31 -23.31
C THR A 135 9.60 24.45 -23.12
N PHE A 136 8.85 23.37 -23.31
CA PHE A 136 7.45 23.25 -22.92
C PHE A 136 7.36 22.21 -21.81
N ASP A 137 7.05 22.65 -20.59
CA ASP A 137 6.87 21.82 -19.41
C ASP A 137 5.37 21.71 -19.11
N GLY A 138 4.82 20.52 -19.32
CA GLY A 138 3.42 20.25 -19.00
C GLY A 138 3.16 20.17 -17.50
N GLN A 139 4.19 20.11 -16.64
CA GLN A 139 4.06 19.97 -15.18
C GLN A 139 3.15 18.80 -14.72
N GLY A 140 2.98 17.78 -15.57
CA GLY A 140 2.07 16.64 -15.33
C GLY A 140 0.62 16.87 -15.79
N TYR A 141 0.27 18.07 -16.25
CA TYR A 141 -1.06 18.37 -16.79
C TYR A 141 -1.32 17.68 -18.14
N THR A 142 -2.59 17.58 -18.47
CA THR A 142 -3.11 16.95 -19.68
C THR A 142 -3.58 17.98 -20.70
N VAL A 143 -3.25 17.78 -21.97
CA VAL A 143 -3.88 18.46 -23.10
C VAL A 143 -4.79 17.45 -23.81
N SER A 144 -6.10 17.72 -23.80
CA SER A 144 -7.11 16.81 -24.36
C SER A 144 -7.92 17.44 -25.50
N GLY A 145 -8.56 16.58 -26.30
CA GLY A 145 -9.45 17.01 -27.37
C GLY A 145 -8.74 17.61 -28.59
N ILE A 146 -7.51 17.21 -28.87
CA ILE A 146 -6.80 17.59 -30.09
C ILE A 146 -7.49 16.91 -31.27
N TYR A 147 -7.92 17.71 -32.25
CA TYR A 147 -8.40 17.19 -33.53
C TYR A 147 -7.56 17.75 -34.68
N ILE A 148 -6.89 16.87 -35.40
CA ILE A 148 -6.06 17.23 -36.56
C ILE A 148 -6.49 16.38 -37.75
N SER A 149 -6.74 17.04 -38.88
CA SER A 149 -6.95 16.42 -40.20
C SER A 149 -5.99 17.02 -41.25
N GLY A 150 -4.76 17.30 -40.80
CA GLY A 150 -3.72 18.00 -41.54
C GLY A 150 -2.91 17.12 -42.49
N ASP A 151 -1.88 17.70 -43.10
CA ASP A 151 -0.96 17.00 -43.98
C ASP A 151 0.33 16.62 -43.24
N GLN A 152 1.42 17.34 -43.41
CA GLN A 152 2.73 16.92 -42.92
C GLN A 152 3.05 17.42 -41.51
N TYR A 153 3.78 16.63 -40.71
CA TYR A 153 4.30 17.02 -39.39
C TYR A 153 3.19 17.36 -38.39
N GLN A 154 2.45 16.34 -37.98
CA GLN A 154 1.25 16.48 -37.16
C GLN A 154 1.47 15.93 -35.75
N GLY A 155 0.87 16.61 -34.78
CA GLY A 155 0.90 16.35 -33.33
C GLY A 155 0.49 17.61 -32.58
N LEU A 156 0.54 17.60 -31.24
CA LEU A 156 0.45 18.85 -30.47
C LEU A 156 1.50 19.85 -30.97
N PHE A 157 2.74 19.37 -31.10
CA PHE A 157 3.85 20.04 -31.77
C PHE A 157 4.07 19.42 -33.16
N GLY A 158 4.24 20.27 -34.17
CA GLY A 158 4.56 19.84 -35.52
C GLY A 158 6.05 19.54 -35.65
N VAL A 159 6.89 20.53 -35.34
CA VAL A 159 8.35 20.44 -35.46
C VAL A 159 9.06 21.08 -34.26
N VAL A 160 9.82 20.26 -33.53
CA VAL A 160 10.68 20.69 -32.42
C VAL A 160 12.14 20.49 -32.81
N ARG A 161 12.99 21.48 -32.52
CA ARG A 161 14.43 21.42 -32.81
C ARG A 161 15.22 22.08 -31.69
N ASP A 162 16.18 21.38 -31.13
CA ASP A 162 16.98 21.83 -29.97
C ASP A 162 16.14 22.31 -28.76
N GLY A 163 14.83 22.06 -28.77
CA GLY A 163 13.89 22.36 -27.69
C GLY A 163 13.53 21.10 -26.90
N THR A 164 12.82 21.30 -25.79
CA THR A 164 12.42 20.23 -24.86
C THR A 164 10.92 20.24 -24.64
N ILE A 165 10.25 19.12 -24.89
CA ILE A 165 8.86 18.89 -24.51
C ILE A 165 8.87 17.89 -23.37
N LYS A 166 8.31 18.23 -22.21
CA LYS A 166 8.33 17.33 -21.06
C LYS A 166 7.10 17.37 -20.16
N ASN A 167 6.92 16.30 -19.38
CA ASN A 167 5.91 16.17 -18.31
C ASN A 167 4.48 16.44 -18.80
N LEU A 168 4.05 15.78 -19.87
CA LEU A 168 2.81 16.11 -20.57
C LEU A 168 2.05 14.87 -21.03
N THR A 169 0.74 14.87 -20.82
CA THR A 169 -0.17 13.86 -21.36
C THR A 169 -1.01 14.44 -22.49
N VAL A 170 -1.07 13.76 -23.64
CA VAL A 170 -2.04 14.01 -24.70
C VAL A 170 -3.14 12.96 -24.64
N ALA A 171 -4.39 13.39 -24.42
CA ALA A 171 -5.51 12.47 -24.20
C ALA A 171 -6.74 12.75 -25.07
N GLU A 172 -7.61 11.74 -25.24
CA GLU A 172 -8.93 11.90 -25.88
C GLU A 172 -8.87 12.69 -27.19
N SER A 173 -7.96 12.28 -28.07
CA SER A 173 -7.53 13.07 -29.23
C SER A 173 -7.55 12.25 -30.51
N TYR A 174 -7.75 12.90 -31.65
CA TYR A 174 -7.69 12.30 -32.98
C TYR A 174 -6.70 13.06 -33.86
N ILE A 175 -5.58 12.42 -34.19
CA ILE A 175 -4.47 13.03 -34.90
C ILE A 175 -4.25 12.30 -36.21
N TYR A 176 -4.65 12.94 -37.31
CA TYR A 176 -4.46 12.43 -38.66
C TYR A 176 -3.47 13.27 -39.44
N GLY A 177 -2.50 12.60 -40.08
CA GLY A 177 -1.48 13.26 -40.88
C GLY A 177 -0.70 12.37 -41.83
N ASN A 178 0.34 12.96 -42.42
CA ASN A 178 1.27 12.37 -43.36
C ASN A 178 2.72 12.73 -43.03
N LEU A 179 3.66 12.01 -43.64
CA LEU A 179 5.11 12.12 -43.50
C LEU A 179 5.64 11.86 -42.07
N ALA A 180 5.27 12.64 -41.07
CA ALA A 180 5.60 12.41 -39.67
C ALA A 180 4.40 12.80 -38.79
N VAL A 181 3.89 11.83 -38.03
CA VAL A 181 2.68 11.97 -37.22
C VAL A 181 2.94 11.37 -35.84
N GLY A 182 2.83 12.20 -34.81
CA GLY A 182 2.92 11.79 -33.40
C GLY A 182 1.77 12.35 -32.60
N GLY A 183 1.40 11.72 -31.49
CA GLY A 183 0.45 12.30 -30.54
C GLY A 183 0.95 13.62 -29.96
N VAL A 184 2.22 13.63 -29.54
CA VAL A 184 2.87 14.79 -28.92
C VAL A 184 3.67 15.58 -29.95
N VAL A 185 4.57 14.92 -30.69
CA VAL A 185 5.48 15.59 -31.64
C VAL A 185 5.48 14.90 -33.00
N GLY A 186 5.23 15.64 -34.08
CA GLY A 186 5.39 15.14 -35.45
C GLY A 186 6.85 14.83 -35.78
N TYR A 187 7.69 15.87 -35.82
CA TYR A 187 9.13 15.79 -36.07
C TYR A 187 9.92 16.29 -34.85
N ASN A 188 10.76 15.43 -34.30
CA ASN A 188 11.64 15.77 -33.18
C ASN A 188 13.11 15.81 -33.63
N ALA A 189 13.78 16.92 -33.32
CA ALA A 189 15.24 17.04 -33.28
C ALA A 189 15.69 17.75 -31.99
N GLY A 190 14.97 17.51 -30.90
CA GLY A 190 15.27 17.97 -29.55
C GLY A 190 15.00 16.85 -28.53
N GLN A 191 14.41 17.18 -27.40
CA GLN A 191 14.11 16.24 -26.31
C GLN A 191 12.59 16.09 -26.11
N VAL A 192 12.12 14.86 -25.98
CA VAL A 192 10.75 14.52 -25.57
C VAL A 192 10.84 13.60 -24.35
N LEU A 193 10.46 14.10 -23.18
CA LEU A 193 10.75 13.46 -21.89
C LEU A 193 9.46 13.33 -21.06
N ASN A 194 9.20 12.19 -20.44
CA ASN A 194 8.07 12.06 -19.50
C ASN A 194 6.72 12.43 -20.17
N CYS A 195 6.52 12.03 -21.43
CA CYS A 195 5.33 12.37 -22.20
C CYS A 195 4.49 11.13 -22.53
N SER A 196 3.17 11.26 -22.45
CA SER A 196 2.25 10.17 -22.77
C SER A 196 1.23 10.54 -23.84
N ASN A 197 0.75 9.53 -24.58
CA ASN A 197 -0.38 9.66 -25.50
C ASN A 197 -1.41 8.55 -25.27
N SER A 198 -2.67 8.94 -25.06
CA SER A 198 -3.84 8.04 -25.09
C SER A 198 -4.78 8.30 -26.28
N GLY A 199 -4.49 9.32 -27.09
CA GLY A 199 -5.23 9.63 -28.30
C GLY A 199 -4.94 8.71 -29.48
N THR A 200 -5.81 8.72 -30.48
CA THR A 200 -5.66 7.95 -31.73
C THR A 200 -4.76 8.71 -32.72
N VAL A 201 -3.72 8.03 -33.24
CA VAL A 201 -2.74 8.59 -34.18
C VAL A 201 -2.77 7.79 -35.49
N ILE A 202 -3.07 8.47 -36.61
CA ILE A 202 -3.29 7.82 -37.91
C ILE A 202 -2.44 8.45 -39.02
N GLY A 203 -1.71 7.60 -39.73
CA GLY A 203 -1.03 7.93 -40.97
C GLY A 203 -1.68 7.31 -42.21
N SER A 204 -1.96 8.12 -43.23
CA SER A 204 -2.68 7.67 -44.43
C SER A 204 -1.84 7.31 -45.67
N THR A 205 -0.51 7.46 -45.63
CA THR A 205 0.34 7.19 -46.81
C THR A 205 1.49 6.23 -46.53
N ARG A 206 2.00 5.62 -47.61
CA ARG A 206 3.19 4.75 -47.62
C ARG A 206 4.51 5.53 -47.51
N SER A 207 4.47 6.77 -47.06
CA SER A 207 5.66 7.59 -46.77
C SER A 207 5.64 8.12 -45.33
N ASN A 208 4.78 7.55 -44.48
CA ASN A 208 4.55 8.05 -43.13
C ASN A 208 5.44 7.35 -42.10
N ASN A 209 5.92 8.17 -41.17
CA ASN A 209 6.44 7.75 -39.87
C ASN A 209 5.34 8.07 -38.84
N VAL A 210 4.74 7.05 -38.24
CA VAL A 210 3.63 7.19 -37.29
C VAL A 210 4.07 6.62 -35.96
N GLY A 211 4.13 7.47 -34.93
CA GLY A 211 4.37 7.04 -33.55
C GLY A 211 3.24 7.47 -32.65
N GLY A 212 2.95 6.73 -31.57
CA GLY A 212 1.98 7.19 -30.58
C GLY A 212 2.41 8.51 -29.92
N VAL A 213 3.71 8.68 -29.66
CA VAL A 213 4.25 9.92 -29.06
C VAL A 213 4.97 10.77 -30.10
N VAL A 214 5.94 10.18 -30.83
CA VAL A 214 6.78 10.89 -31.80
C VAL A 214 6.71 10.24 -33.18
N GLY A 215 6.36 11.01 -34.21
CA GLY A 215 6.35 10.50 -35.58
C GLY A 215 7.74 10.14 -36.10
N TYR A 216 8.61 11.15 -36.21
CA TYR A 216 9.98 11.01 -36.68
C TYR A 216 10.96 11.68 -35.72
N ASN A 217 11.84 10.88 -35.10
CA ASN A 217 12.92 11.35 -34.25
C ASN A 217 14.24 11.38 -35.03
N ASN A 218 14.86 12.54 -35.15
CA ASN A 218 16.12 12.75 -35.86
C ASN A 218 17.14 13.40 -34.94
N THR A 219 18.19 12.66 -34.56
CA THR A 219 19.23 13.08 -33.62
C THR A 219 18.74 13.50 -32.23
N GLY A 220 17.43 13.40 -31.97
CA GLY A 220 16.80 13.76 -30.70
C GLY A 220 16.73 12.62 -29.69
N GLN A 221 16.33 12.97 -28.48
CA GLN A 221 16.09 12.04 -27.37
C GLN A 221 14.60 11.88 -27.14
N VAL A 222 14.16 10.63 -27.02
CA VAL A 222 12.82 10.28 -26.53
C VAL A 222 13.00 9.38 -25.31
N SER A 223 12.58 9.83 -24.14
CA SER A 223 12.81 9.10 -22.89
C SER A 223 11.59 9.15 -21.98
N ASN A 224 11.34 8.07 -21.23
CA ASN A 224 10.24 8.00 -20.26
C ASN A 224 8.88 8.31 -20.90
N CYS A 225 8.67 7.86 -22.14
CA CYS A 225 7.47 8.16 -22.90
C CYS A 225 6.55 6.95 -23.00
N SER A 226 5.24 7.19 -22.96
CA SER A 226 4.24 6.12 -22.98
C SER A 226 3.16 6.30 -24.04
N ASN A 227 2.64 5.19 -24.55
CA ASN A 227 1.47 5.22 -25.42
C ASN A 227 0.45 4.17 -25.02
N SER A 228 -0.78 4.61 -24.76
CA SER A 228 -1.97 3.77 -24.60
C SER A 228 -2.98 3.94 -25.75
N GLY A 229 -2.78 4.94 -26.59
CA GLY A 229 -3.63 5.23 -27.74
C GLY A 229 -3.42 4.30 -28.93
N THR A 230 -4.39 4.24 -29.83
CA THR A 230 -4.27 3.45 -31.07
C THR A 230 -3.35 4.15 -32.07
N VAL A 231 -2.41 3.41 -32.65
CA VAL A 231 -1.48 3.90 -33.68
C VAL A 231 -1.70 3.11 -34.98
N GLU A 232 -2.13 3.78 -36.05
CA GLU A 232 -2.33 3.16 -37.36
C GLU A 232 -1.49 3.83 -38.46
N GLY A 233 -0.88 3.05 -39.34
CA GLY A 233 -0.11 3.59 -40.46
C GLY A 233 0.15 2.60 -41.59
N LEU A 234 0.91 3.04 -42.61
CA LEU A 234 1.16 2.27 -43.83
C LEU A 234 2.65 2.12 -44.21
N LEU A 235 3.59 2.60 -43.39
CA LEU A 235 5.05 2.44 -43.64
C LEU A 235 5.83 2.18 -42.34
N TYR A 236 6.18 3.19 -41.56
CA TYR A 236 6.92 2.98 -40.31
C TYR A 236 6.01 3.32 -39.14
N ILE A 237 5.60 2.30 -38.38
CA ILE A 237 4.63 2.44 -37.30
C ILE A 237 5.26 1.95 -36.01
N GLY A 238 5.36 2.82 -35.01
CA GLY A 238 5.80 2.47 -33.67
C GLY A 238 4.75 2.83 -32.65
N GLY A 239 4.60 2.02 -31.60
CA GLY A 239 3.72 2.41 -30.49
C GLY A 239 4.15 3.71 -29.83
N VAL A 240 5.46 3.97 -29.73
CA VAL A 240 6.00 5.23 -29.19
C VAL A 240 6.60 6.10 -30.29
N ILE A 241 7.50 5.54 -31.12
CA ILE A 241 8.22 6.28 -32.16
C ILE A 241 8.06 5.62 -33.53
N GLY A 242 7.58 6.35 -34.53
CA GLY A 242 7.48 5.81 -35.90
C GLY A 242 8.84 5.46 -36.50
N SER A 243 9.74 6.44 -36.59
CA SER A 243 11.12 6.22 -37.01
C SER A 243 12.11 6.97 -36.14
N ASN A 244 13.18 6.28 -35.72
CA ASN A 244 14.27 6.82 -34.92
C ASN A 244 15.57 6.84 -35.73
N HIS A 245 16.11 8.02 -36.02
CA HIS A 245 17.26 8.22 -36.89
C HIS A 245 18.38 8.95 -36.13
N ASN A 246 19.52 8.29 -35.93
CA ASN A 246 20.66 8.80 -35.13
C ASN A 246 20.29 9.32 -33.72
N GLY A 247 19.13 8.94 -33.19
CA GLY A 247 18.62 9.39 -31.89
C GLY A 247 18.55 8.26 -30.86
N THR A 248 17.89 8.52 -29.74
CA THR A 248 17.68 7.55 -28.66
C THR A 248 16.21 7.39 -28.30
N ALA A 249 15.84 6.17 -27.92
CA ALA A 249 14.55 5.82 -27.35
C ALA A 249 14.81 5.00 -26.08
N SER A 250 14.41 5.49 -24.92
CA SER A 250 14.76 4.84 -23.64
C SER A 250 13.66 4.90 -22.62
N TYR A 251 13.47 3.84 -21.82
CA TYR A 251 12.48 3.82 -20.74
C TYR A 251 11.06 4.11 -21.23
N CYS A 252 10.72 3.58 -22.41
CA CYS A 252 9.43 3.84 -23.05
C CYS A 252 8.49 2.63 -22.93
N SER A 253 7.19 2.88 -22.84
CA SER A 253 6.18 1.83 -22.73
C SER A 253 5.07 1.99 -23.76
N ASN A 254 4.57 0.88 -24.30
CA ASN A 254 3.39 0.89 -25.17
C ASN A 254 2.39 -0.18 -24.77
N ILE A 255 1.19 0.25 -24.39
CA ILE A 255 0.02 -0.62 -24.18
C ILE A 255 -1.06 -0.40 -25.24
N GLY A 256 -0.89 0.62 -26.09
CA GLY A 256 -1.81 0.93 -27.18
C GLY A 256 -1.64 -0.01 -28.38
N THR A 257 -2.74 -0.25 -29.09
CA THR A 257 -2.74 -1.10 -30.30
C THR A 257 -1.92 -0.47 -31.43
N VAL A 258 -1.01 -1.23 -32.05
CA VAL A 258 -0.17 -0.77 -33.16
C VAL A 258 -0.50 -1.55 -34.44
N ARG A 259 -1.03 -0.86 -35.47
CA ARG A 259 -1.48 -1.48 -36.73
C ARG A 259 -0.76 -0.91 -37.94
N GLY A 260 -0.16 -1.81 -38.73
CA GLY A 260 0.50 -1.50 -39.99
C GLY A 260 -0.05 -2.31 -41.16
N GLY A 261 0.40 -1.99 -42.38
CA GLY A 261 0.16 -2.83 -43.56
C GLY A 261 1.16 -3.98 -43.67
N ASP A 262 0.78 -5.03 -44.41
CA ASP A 262 1.44 -6.35 -44.48
C ASP A 262 2.95 -6.40 -44.83
N ASP A 263 3.55 -5.33 -45.35
CA ASP A 263 4.92 -5.33 -45.90
C ASP A 263 5.90 -4.38 -45.17
N TRP A 264 5.56 -3.88 -43.98
CA TRP A 264 6.29 -2.75 -43.41
C TRP A 264 6.74 -2.93 -41.96
N PHE A 265 7.62 -2.02 -41.50
CA PHE A 265 8.20 -2.09 -40.16
C PHE A 265 7.21 -1.56 -39.14
N VAL A 266 6.62 -2.49 -38.40
CA VAL A 266 5.72 -2.25 -37.27
C VAL A 266 6.43 -2.69 -36.00
N GLY A 267 6.52 -1.82 -35.01
CA GLY A 267 7.09 -2.14 -33.70
C GLY A 267 6.22 -1.67 -32.55
N GLY A 268 6.14 -2.46 -31.49
CA GLY A 268 5.44 -2.12 -30.26
C GLY A 268 5.98 -0.84 -29.63
N VAL A 269 7.27 -0.55 -29.77
CA VAL A 269 7.89 0.69 -29.27
C VAL A 269 8.35 1.56 -30.43
N VAL A 270 9.22 1.02 -31.30
CA VAL A 270 9.81 1.76 -32.42
C VAL A 270 9.53 1.06 -33.74
N GLY A 271 8.98 1.77 -34.71
CA GLY A 271 8.72 1.20 -36.04
C GLY A 271 10.02 0.81 -36.75
N VAL A 272 10.88 1.79 -37.04
CA VAL A 272 12.20 1.54 -37.64
C VAL A 272 13.28 2.39 -36.98
N ARG A 273 14.49 1.84 -36.86
CA ARG A 273 15.67 2.57 -36.39
C ARG A 273 16.78 2.65 -37.44
N PHE A 274 17.50 3.77 -37.49
CA PHE A 274 18.66 3.94 -38.39
C PHE A 274 19.81 4.54 -37.62
N SER A 275 20.85 3.74 -37.38
CA SER A 275 22.01 4.10 -36.56
C SER A 275 21.61 4.71 -35.20
N ALA A 276 20.51 4.20 -34.62
CA ALA A 276 19.90 4.74 -33.41
C ALA A 276 19.86 3.69 -32.30
N ASN A 277 19.77 4.14 -31.04
CA ASN A 277 19.71 3.27 -29.86
C ASN A 277 18.26 3.18 -29.34
N VAL A 278 17.83 1.97 -28.98
CA VAL A 278 16.57 1.69 -28.29
C VAL A 278 16.86 0.82 -27.08
N SER A 279 16.57 1.28 -25.87
CA SER A 279 16.92 0.55 -24.64
C SER A 279 15.88 0.63 -23.52
N ASN A 280 15.70 -0.44 -22.75
CA ASN A 280 14.79 -0.48 -21.58
C ASN A 280 13.36 -0.07 -21.94
N CYS A 281 12.79 -0.68 -22.98
CA CYS A 281 11.45 -0.34 -23.45
C CYS A 281 10.56 -1.57 -23.47
N TYR A 282 9.30 -1.40 -23.09
CA TYR A 282 8.38 -2.52 -22.91
C TYR A 282 7.10 -2.30 -23.71
N TYR A 283 6.45 -3.38 -24.14
CA TYR A 283 5.17 -3.29 -24.84
C TYR A 283 4.25 -4.46 -24.46
N LEU A 284 2.95 -4.18 -24.39
CA LEU A 284 1.95 -5.15 -23.96
C LEU A 284 1.72 -6.25 -25.00
N GLU A 285 1.59 -7.49 -24.54
CA GLU A 285 1.21 -8.63 -25.37
C GLU A 285 -0.04 -8.33 -26.21
N GLY A 286 -0.05 -8.79 -27.46
CA GLY A 286 -1.17 -8.58 -28.38
C GLY A 286 -1.23 -7.18 -29.02
N THR A 287 -0.41 -6.21 -28.59
CA THR A 287 -0.36 -4.88 -29.22
C THR A 287 0.48 -4.84 -30.49
N CYS A 288 1.53 -5.66 -30.57
CA CYS A 288 2.43 -5.81 -31.71
C CYS A 288 3.29 -7.09 -31.59
N ASP A 289 3.82 -7.59 -32.70
CA ASP A 289 4.64 -8.82 -32.74
C ASP A 289 6.08 -8.62 -32.24
N LYS A 290 6.62 -7.40 -32.34
CA LYS A 290 8.03 -7.09 -32.04
C LYS A 290 8.15 -5.70 -31.44
N GLY A 291 9.07 -5.48 -30.51
CA GLY A 291 9.29 -4.14 -29.93
C GLY A 291 9.92 -3.14 -30.91
N VAL A 292 10.82 -3.61 -31.78
CA VAL A 292 11.37 -2.82 -32.90
C VAL A 292 11.07 -3.50 -34.24
N GLY A 293 10.39 -2.79 -35.13
CA GLY A 293 9.94 -3.36 -36.40
C GLY A 293 11.06 -3.65 -37.39
N GLY A 294 12.14 -2.87 -37.39
CA GLY A 294 13.33 -3.14 -38.21
C GLY A 294 14.41 -2.06 -38.19
N GLY A 295 15.38 -2.18 -39.10
CA GLY A 295 16.43 -1.18 -39.34
C GLY A 295 17.80 -1.52 -38.72
N SER A 296 18.67 -0.53 -38.56
CA SER A 296 20.04 -0.65 -38.06
C SER A 296 20.26 0.16 -36.77
N GLY A 297 21.05 -0.37 -35.84
CA GLY A 297 21.34 0.26 -34.55
C GLY A 297 21.28 -0.75 -33.39
N THR A 298 21.46 -0.28 -32.17
CA THR A 298 21.47 -1.12 -30.96
C THR A 298 20.06 -1.29 -30.40
N THR A 299 19.83 -2.44 -29.76
CA THR A 299 18.60 -2.77 -29.05
C THR A 299 18.97 -3.56 -27.82
N GLU A 300 18.53 -3.10 -26.65
CA GLU A 300 18.86 -3.68 -25.34
C GLU A 300 17.60 -3.61 -24.46
N ASN A 301 17.18 -4.72 -23.85
CA ASN A 301 15.98 -4.76 -22.99
C ASN A 301 14.74 -4.15 -23.67
N VAL A 302 14.43 -4.60 -24.89
CA VAL A 302 13.22 -4.20 -25.61
C VAL A 302 12.30 -5.40 -25.75
N GLU A 303 11.32 -5.49 -24.85
CA GLU A 303 10.67 -6.76 -24.54
C GLU A 303 9.14 -6.64 -24.52
N MET A 304 8.49 -7.72 -24.93
CA MET A 304 7.06 -7.90 -24.75
C MET A 304 6.80 -8.30 -23.30
N LYS A 305 5.72 -7.76 -22.71
CA LYS A 305 5.28 -8.09 -21.35
C LYS A 305 3.77 -8.37 -21.36
N THR A 306 3.35 -9.39 -20.63
CA THR A 306 1.97 -9.78 -20.44
C THR A 306 1.24 -8.80 -19.52
N GLU A 307 -0.09 -8.79 -19.56
CA GLU A 307 -0.89 -7.94 -18.65
C GLU A 307 -0.62 -8.25 -17.17
N ALA A 308 -0.34 -9.51 -16.82
CA ALA A 308 0.03 -9.90 -15.47
C ALA A 308 1.37 -9.30 -15.02
N GLU A 309 2.39 -9.28 -15.88
CA GLU A 309 3.69 -8.64 -15.59
C GLU A 309 3.57 -7.10 -15.51
N TYR A 310 2.66 -6.51 -16.29
CA TYR A 310 2.32 -5.08 -16.13
C TYR A 310 1.64 -4.81 -14.80
N LYS A 311 0.67 -5.65 -14.40
CA LYS A 311 -0.09 -5.48 -13.16
C LYS A 311 0.72 -5.80 -11.91
N SER A 312 1.74 -6.67 -12.02
CA SER A 312 2.57 -7.08 -10.88
C SER A 312 3.48 -5.96 -10.36
N GLY A 313 3.76 -4.93 -11.17
CA GLY A 313 4.74 -3.89 -10.86
C GLY A 313 6.12 -4.13 -11.47
N GLU A 314 6.34 -5.28 -12.12
CA GLU A 314 7.63 -5.59 -12.77
C GLU A 314 8.01 -4.53 -13.79
N VAL A 315 7.10 -4.17 -14.70
CA VAL A 315 7.41 -3.20 -15.75
C VAL A 315 7.67 -1.81 -15.17
N ALA A 316 6.98 -1.42 -14.09
CA ALA A 316 7.25 -0.15 -13.40
C ALA A 316 8.66 -0.14 -12.78
N PHE A 317 9.04 -1.25 -12.13
CA PHE A 317 10.39 -1.43 -11.58
C PHE A 317 11.45 -1.35 -12.67
N LEU A 318 11.28 -2.09 -13.77
CA LEU A 318 12.24 -2.13 -14.88
C LEU A 318 12.37 -0.78 -15.60
N LEU A 319 11.25 -0.08 -15.82
CA LEU A 319 11.27 1.26 -16.40
C LEU A 319 12.00 2.26 -15.50
N GLN A 320 11.95 2.07 -14.18
CA GLN A 320 12.59 2.94 -13.21
C GLN A 320 14.06 2.56 -12.92
N ASP A 321 14.46 1.33 -13.24
CA ASP A 321 15.79 0.82 -12.94
C ASP A 321 16.91 1.60 -13.66
N GLY A 322 17.99 1.86 -12.92
CA GLY A 322 19.11 2.70 -13.39
C GLY A 322 18.81 4.20 -13.51
N GLN A 323 17.61 4.68 -13.16
CA GLN A 323 17.27 6.11 -13.14
C GLN A 323 17.44 6.71 -11.73
N ALA A 324 18.15 7.84 -11.64
CA ALA A 324 18.44 8.52 -10.37
C ALA A 324 17.22 9.24 -9.78
N GLU A 325 16.39 9.84 -10.64
CA GLU A 325 15.14 10.48 -10.26
C GLU A 325 14.00 9.46 -10.33
N GLN A 326 13.03 9.56 -9.41
CA GLN A 326 11.79 8.78 -9.51
C GLN A 326 10.92 9.37 -10.61
N ILE A 327 10.73 8.61 -11.67
CA ILE A 327 9.94 8.98 -12.85
C ILE A 327 8.80 8.00 -13.04
N TRP A 328 9.08 6.70 -13.02
CA TRP A 328 8.09 5.64 -13.16
C TRP A 328 7.71 5.06 -11.81
N GLY A 329 6.41 4.79 -11.68
CA GLY A 329 5.84 4.10 -10.53
C GLY A 329 4.51 3.47 -10.89
N GLN A 330 3.90 2.80 -9.92
CA GLN A 330 2.63 2.12 -10.10
C GLN A 330 2.03 1.84 -8.72
N LYS A 331 0.78 2.24 -8.48
CA LYS A 331 0.08 1.82 -7.26
C LYS A 331 -0.33 0.35 -7.40
N LEU A 332 0.18 -0.51 -6.54
CA LEU A 332 -0.11 -1.95 -6.56
C LEU A 332 -1.26 -2.29 -5.60
N GLY A 333 -1.81 -3.49 -5.74
CA GLY A 333 -2.90 -3.99 -4.90
C GLY A 333 -4.31 -3.70 -5.43
N GLU A 334 -5.32 -3.95 -4.58
CA GLU A 334 -6.72 -3.76 -4.93
C GLU A 334 -7.05 -2.29 -5.23
N GLY A 335 -7.73 -2.03 -6.35
CA GLY A 335 -7.99 -0.67 -6.82
C GLY A 335 -6.73 0.12 -7.21
N GLY A 336 -5.60 -0.57 -7.42
CA GLY A 336 -4.35 0.00 -7.93
C GLY A 336 -4.36 0.25 -9.45
N ASP A 337 -3.23 0.73 -9.95
CA ASP A 337 -3.00 0.99 -11.36
C ASP A 337 -2.72 -0.33 -12.11
N SER A 338 -3.40 -0.55 -13.23
CA SER A 338 -3.12 -1.72 -14.09
C SER A 338 -1.79 -1.62 -14.84
N PHE A 339 -1.25 -0.41 -15.00
CA PHE A 339 -0.06 -0.14 -15.80
C PHE A 339 0.83 0.92 -15.11
N PRO A 340 2.14 0.94 -15.40
CA PRO A 340 3.04 1.98 -14.91
C PRO A 340 2.58 3.38 -15.33
N VAL A 341 2.68 4.33 -14.40
CA VAL A 341 2.36 5.75 -14.59
C VAL A 341 3.56 6.61 -14.22
N ILE A 342 3.67 7.76 -14.88
CA ILE A 342 4.70 8.76 -14.58
C ILE A 342 4.31 9.47 -13.28
N GLY A 343 5.24 9.56 -12.33
CA GLY A 343 5.01 10.15 -11.01
C GLY A 343 4.25 9.25 -10.04
N GLY A 344 4.00 7.98 -10.39
CA GLY A 344 3.34 7.01 -9.50
C GLY A 344 4.19 6.59 -8.30
N PRO A 345 3.59 5.87 -7.33
CA PRO A 345 4.32 5.30 -6.19
C PRO A 345 5.48 4.41 -6.64
N ARG A 346 6.62 4.50 -5.95
CA ARG A 346 7.82 3.72 -6.28
C ARG A 346 7.51 2.23 -6.17
N VAL A 347 8.05 1.45 -7.09
CA VAL A 347 8.02 -0.03 -7.02
C VAL A 347 9.45 -0.54 -6.83
N VAL A 348 9.61 -1.51 -5.94
CA VAL A 348 10.87 -2.22 -5.69
C VAL A 348 10.65 -3.72 -5.77
N LYS A 349 11.67 -4.45 -6.22
CA LYS A 349 11.71 -5.92 -6.16
C LYS A 349 12.19 -6.35 -4.78
N VAL A 350 11.38 -7.10 -4.04
CA VAL A 350 11.70 -7.57 -2.68
C VAL A 350 12.12 -9.04 -2.64
N ASP A 351 11.69 -9.83 -3.63
CA ASP A 351 12.10 -11.22 -3.85
C ASP A 351 11.98 -11.53 -5.35
N ASP A 352 12.34 -12.74 -5.79
CA ASP A 352 12.16 -13.18 -7.16
C ASP A 352 10.69 -13.10 -7.59
N ASP A 353 10.46 -12.27 -8.61
CA ASP A 353 9.15 -11.91 -9.16
C ASP A 353 8.13 -11.33 -8.16
N VAL A 354 8.59 -10.89 -6.98
CA VAL A 354 7.77 -10.19 -5.98
C VAL A 354 8.12 -8.71 -5.95
N TYR A 355 7.15 -7.88 -6.30
CA TYR A 355 7.26 -6.44 -6.34
C TYR A 355 6.31 -5.80 -5.33
N LYS A 356 6.76 -4.73 -4.69
CA LYS A 356 5.97 -3.99 -3.72
C LYS A 356 6.10 -2.49 -3.93
N ASN A 357 5.07 -1.76 -3.51
CA ASN A 357 5.21 -0.33 -3.34
C ASN A 357 6.26 -0.03 -2.27
N ALA A 358 7.00 1.06 -2.47
CA ALA A 358 8.00 1.53 -1.53
C ALA A 358 7.85 3.02 -1.30
N TYR A 359 8.16 3.45 -0.09
CA TYR A 359 7.96 4.81 0.37
C TYR A 359 9.23 5.33 1.02
N THR A 360 9.41 6.65 0.99
CA THR A 360 10.61 7.30 1.52
C THR A 360 10.63 7.24 3.04
N LEU A 361 11.77 6.82 3.61
CA LEU A 361 12.07 6.93 5.03
C LEU A 361 12.97 8.14 5.28
N THR A 362 12.46 9.15 5.99
CA THR A 362 13.22 10.33 6.38
C THR A 362 13.65 10.20 7.84
N ILE A 363 14.95 10.17 8.10
CA ILE A 363 15.51 10.17 9.44
C ILE A 363 15.95 11.60 9.73
N ASN A 364 15.31 12.26 10.69
CA ASN A 364 15.64 13.66 10.98
C ASN A 364 16.93 13.77 11.80
N LEU A 365 18.06 13.81 11.10
CA LEU A 365 19.39 13.91 11.71
C LEU A 365 19.65 15.25 12.42
N ASN A 366 18.81 16.26 12.20
CA ASN A 366 18.95 17.59 12.82
C ASN A 366 18.13 17.74 14.10
N GLN A 367 17.28 16.77 14.45
CA GLN A 367 16.38 16.80 15.61
C GLN A 367 16.53 15.57 16.52
N PRO A 368 17.76 15.24 16.92
CA PRO A 368 17.95 14.89 18.32
C PRO A 368 18.97 15.81 18.95
N GLU A 369 18.56 16.60 19.94
CA GLU A 369 19.51 17.17 20.89
C GLU A 369 19.99 16.04 21.81
N ASN A 370 21.30 15.98 22.08
CA ASN A 370 21.90 15.06 23.05
C ASN A 370 21.91 13.57 22.67
N GLY A 371 21.91 13.25 21.37
CA GLY A 371 22.05 11.88 20.87
C GLY A 371 22.07 11.79 19.35
N THR A 372 22.24 10.58 18.83
CA THR A 372 22.18 10.27 17.40
C THR A 372 21.14 9.18 17.13
N ILE A 373 20.58 9.20 15.92
CA ILE A 373 19.61 8.19 15.47
C ILE A 373 20.00 7.62 14.11
N SER A 374 19.70 6.35 13.92
CA SER A 374 19.86 5.64 12.65
C SER A 374 18.79 4.56 12.51
N ALA A 375 18.70 3.94 11.34
CA ALA A 375 17.77 2.84 11.09
C ALA A 375 18.44 1.73 10.28
N LYS A 376 17.88 0.52 10.36
CA LYS A 376 18.27 -0.63 9.55
C LYS A 376 17.06 -1.47 9.16
N VAL A 377 17.16 -2.14 8.02
CA VAL A 377 16.20 -3.12 7.51
C VAL A 377 16.96 -4.41 7.25
N ASN A 378 16.48 -5.55 7.77
CA ASN A 378 17.15 -6.85 7.63
C ASN A 378 18.66 -6.79 7.97
N GLU A 379 19.00 -6.19 9.12
CA GLU A 379 20.38 -5.97 9.57
C GLU A 379 21.25 -5.03 8.69
N THR A 380 20.70 -4.47 7.62
CA THR A 380 21.41 -3.57 6.71
C THR A 380 21.07 -2.12 7.04
N PRO A 381 22.07 -1.24 7.29
CA PRO A 381 21.83 0.18 7.53
C PRO A 381 21.10 0.83 6.35
N ILE A 382 20.17 1.74 6.66
CA ILE A 382 19.44 2.53 5.67
C ILE A 382 19.65 4.02 5.93
N ASN A 383 19.77 4.81 4.86
CA ASN A 383 19.98 6.26 4.97
C ASN A 383 18.65 7.02 4.91
N SER A 384 18.66 8.23 5.44
CA SER A 384 17.55 9.16 5.25
C SER A 384 17.35 9.45 3.76
N GLY A 385 16.12 9.31 3.28
CA GLY A 385 15.73 9.49 1.88
C GLY A 385 15.66 8.20 1.08
N ASP A 386 16.09 7.07 1.63
CA ASP A 386 15.99 5.77 0.95
C ASP A 386 14.54 5.27 0.93
N PHE A 387 14.22 4.45 -0.08
CA PHE A 387 12.91 3.81 -0.23
C PHE A 387 12.85 2.48 0.53
N VAL A 388 11.80 2.30 1.33
CA VAL A 388 11.51 1.05 2.05
C VAL A 388 10.21 0.46 1.52
N ALA A 389 10.22 -0.84 1.23
CA ALA A 389 9.02 -1.53 0.77
C ALA A 389 7.93 -1.53 1.85
N GLU A 390 6.68 -1.40 1.41
CA GLU A 390 5.51 -1.46 2.26
C GLU A 390 5.42 -2.80 3.01
N GLY A 391 5.08 -2.72 4.29
CA GLY A 391 5.00 -3.89 5.16
C GLY A 391 6.36 -4.39 5.64
N THR A 392 7.47 -3.74 5.28
CA THR A 392 8.80 -4.09 5.80
C THR A 392 9.00 -3.52 7.20
N THR A 393 9.51 -4.34 8.11
CA THR A 393 9.89 -3.91 9.46
C THR A 393 11.18 -3.09 9.42
N VAL A 394 11.11 -1.86 9.93
CA VAL A 394 12.24 -0.96 10.11
C VAL A 394 12.67 -0.99 11.57
N ILE A 395 13.96 -1.18 11.82
CA ILE A 395 14.56 -1.17 13.16
C ILE A 395 15.23 0.18 13.38
N LEU A 396 14.86 0.87 14.46
CA LEU A 396 15.38 2.16 14.87
C LEU A 396 16.47 1.99 15.93
N ILE A 397 17.50 2.81 15.85
CA ILE A 397 18.66 2.79 16.75
C ILE A 397 18.87 4.21 17.26
N ALA A 398 18.91 4.38 18.58
CA ALA A 398 19.23 5.63 19.25
C ALA A 398 20.48 5.45 20.13
N GLU A 399 21.44 6.35 19.98
CA GLU A 399 22.63 6.40 20.82
C GLU A 399 22.66 7.75 21.56
N ALA A 400 22.47 7.72 22.88
CA ALA A 400 22.47 8.91 23.71
C ALA A 400 23.89 9.44 23.96
N GLU A 401 24.06 10.76 24.04
CA GLU A 401 25.30 11.38 24.49
C GLU A 401 25.52 11.18 26.00
N ASP A 402 26.75 11.38 26.46
CA ASP A 402 27.10 11.29 27.88
C ASP A 402 26.24 12.24 28.72
N GLY A 403 25.69 11.71 29.83
CA GLY A 403 24.76 12.44 30.69
C GLY A 403 23.28 12.32 30.30
N TYR A 404 22.96 11.70 29.16
CA TYR A 404 21.59 11.53 28.69
C TYR A 404 21.24 10.04 28.47
N GLU A 405 19.95 9.74 28.46
CA GLU A 405 19.38 8.45 28.08
C GLU A 405 18.26 8.64 27.07
N PHE A 406 18.02 7.61 26.23
CA PHE A 406 16.92 7.61 25.28
C PHE A 406 15.58 7.71 26.03
N ASP A 407 14.69 8.58 25.56
CA ASP A 407 13.36 8.78 26.15
C ASP A 407 12.26 8.16 25.28
N SER A 408 12.09 8.65 24.04
CA SER A 408 11.04 8.13 23.15
C SER A 408 11.30 8.38 21.65
N TRP A 409 10.66 7.56 20.81
CA TRP A 409 10.56 7.78 19.37
C TRP A 409 9.31 8.59 19.04
N SER A 410 9.38 9.40 17.99
CA SER A 410 8.21 9.96 17.32
C SER A 410 8.33 9.72 15.82
N VAL A 411 7.42 8.90 15.30
CA VAL A 411 7.37 8.48 13.90
C VAL A 411 6.04 8.91 13.32
N THR A 412 6.07 9.68 12.24
CA THR A 412 4.86 10.19 11.59
C THR A 412 4.87 9.93 10.10
N ASP A 413 3.71 9.69 9.52
CA ASP A 413 3.56 9.64 8.07
C ASP A 413 3.53 11.04 7.43
N ALA A 414 3.43 11.11 6.10
CA ALA A 414 3.37 12.38 5.35
C ALA A 414 2.12 13.23 5.68
N ASP A 415 1.07 12.61 6.21
CA ASP A 415 -0.17 13.26 6.63
C ASP A 415 -0.13 13.70 8.11
N ASN A 416 1.02 13.50 8.77
CA ASN A 416 1.28 13.73 10.21
C ASN A 416 0.50 12.80 11.15
N ASN A 417 0.07 11.63 10.68
CA ASN A 417 -0.46 10.60 11.57
C ASN A 417 0.68 9.86 12.26
N GLU A 418 0.47 9.50 13.52
CA GLU A 418 1.43 8.73 14.30
C GLU A 418 1.52 7.28 13.80
N VAL A 419 2.75 6.81 13.60
CA VAL A 419 3.04 5.41 13.27
C VAL A 419 3.53 4.73 14.54
N ALA A 420 2.82 3.67 14.96
CA ALA A 420 3.11 2.97 16.20
C ALA A 420 4.52 2.33 16.17
N VAL A 421 5.33 2.65 17.18
CA VAL A 421 6.64 2.04 17.39
C VAL A 421 6.57 1.07 18.57
N THR A 422 6.94 -0.18 18.34
CA THR A 422 7.02 -1.22 19.38
C THR A 422 8.43 -1.81 19.39
N ASN A 423 9.07 -1.87 20.56
CA ASN A 423 10.42 -2.43 20.72
C ASN A 423 11.46 -1.83 19.75
N ASN A 424 11.45 -0.50 19.57
CA ASN A 424 12.30 0.24 18.61
C ASN A 424 12.10 -0.20 17.15
N THR A 425 10.94 -0.74 16.81
CA THR A 425 10.60 -1.15 15.44
C THR A 425 9.24 -0.61 15.02
N PHE A 426 9.07 -0.37 13.73
CA PHE A 426 7.77 -0.11 13.12
C PHE A 426 7.67 -0.78 11.77
N THR A 427 6.45 -1.02 11.30
CA THR A 427 6.20 -1.56 9.95
C THR A 427 5.98 -0.41 8.99
N MET A 428 6.71 -0.39 7.88
CA MET A 428 6.60 0.68 6.88
C MET A 428 5.15 0.74 6.34
N PRO A 429 4.44 1.86 6.53
CA PRO A 429 3.07 2.01 6.05
C PRO A 429 3.07 2.30 4.54
N ALA A 430 1.86 2.37 3.96
CA ALA A 430 1.63 2.78 2.58
C ALA A 430 1.82 4.30 2.36
N ASN A 431 2.81 4.91 3.02
CA ASN A 431 3.07 6.35 2.99
C ASN A 431 4.52 6.67 3.38
N ASN A 432 5.02 7.84 2.99
CA ASN A 432 6.34 8.30 3.41
C ASN A 432 6.35 8.54 4.93
N VAL A 433 7.47 8.24 5.59
CA VAL A 433 7.61 8.31 7.04
C VAL A 433 8.76 9.23 7.43
N THR A 434 8.55 10.01 8.49
CA THR A 434 9.59 10.78 9.18
C THR A 434 9.82 10.24 10.58
N VAL A 435 11.09 10.02 10.94
CA VAL A 435 11.52 9.51 12.25
C VAL A 435 12.28 10.59 13.01
N THR A 436 11.91 10.79 14.27
CA THR A 436 12.58 11.66 15.25
C THR A 436 12.71 10.92 16.59
N ALA A 437 13.61 11.38 17.46
CA ALA A 437 13.76 10.84 18.81
C ALA A 437 13.98 11.96 19.84
N THR A 438 13.66 11.64 21.09
CA THR A 438 13.92 12.49 22.25
C THR A 438 14.84 11.78 23.23
N PHE A 439 15.72 12.56 23.87
CA PHE A 439 16.65 12.13 24.90
C PHE A 439 16.41 12.96 26.15
N LYS A 440 16.53 12.35 27.33
CA LYS A 440 16.39 13.02 28.63
C LYS A 440 17.67 12.89 29.45
N GLU A 441 17.92 13.86 30.32
CA GLU A 441 19.08 13.87 31.21
C GLU A 441 18.97 12.72 32.23
N LYS A 442 20.09 12.04 32.50
CA LYS A 442 20.15 11.01 33.55
C LYS A 442 19.97 11.66 34.91
N THR A 443 19.06 11.13 35.72
CA THR A 443 18.95 11.54 37.13
C THR A 443 20.09 10.89 37.93
N GLU A 444 20.92 11.70 38.58
CA GLU A 444 21.89 11.17 39.54
C GLU A 444 21.16 10.56 40.76
N PRO A 445 21.66 9.43 41.31
CA PRO A 445 21.12 8.89 42.55
C PRO A 445 21.32 9.89 43.70
N ASP A 446 20.31 10.02 44.56
CA ASP A 446 20.33 10.85 45.77
C ASP A 446 21.56 10.49 46.64
N PRO A 447 22.34 11.45 47.17
CA PRO A 447 23.51 11.13 47.99
C PRO A 447 23.14 10.28 49.20
N GLU A 448 23.98 9.28 49.51
CA GLU A 448 23.75 8.37 50.64
C GLU A 448 23.51 9.15 51.95
N PRO A 449 22.50 8.78 52.76
CA PRO A 449 22.21 9.48 53.99
C PRO A 449 23.35 9.35 55.01
N ILE A 450 23.75 10.46 55.63
CA ILE A 450 24.76 10.50 56.69
C ILE A 450 24.14 10.01 58.00
N TYR A 451 24.78 9.02 58.62
CA TYR A 451 24.42 8.50 59.94
C TYR A 451 25.44 8.92 61.00
N TYR A 452 24.95 9.27 62.18
CA TYR A 452 25.76 9.58 63.36
C TYR A 452 25.72 8.43 64.36
N ILE A 453 26.80 8.23 65.12
CA ILE A 453 26.97 7.12 66.05
C ILE A 453 26.45 7.50 67.44
N ILE A 454 25.72 6.57 68.07
CA ILE A 454 25.37 6.65 69.49
C ILE A 454 26.33 5.77 70.28
N THR A 455 27.19 6.40 71.07
CA THR A 455 28.08 5.71 72.01
C THR A 455 27.41 5.65 73.38
N VAL A 456 27.32 4.47 73.99
CA VAL A 456 26.88 4.34 75.38
C VAL A 456 28.12 4.06 76.22
N ASP A 457 28.41 4.93 77.18
CA ASP A 457 29.57 4.73 78.06
C ASP A 457 29.37 3.52 78.98
N ASP A 458 30.47 2.87 79.37
CA ASP A 458 30.44 1.81 80.37
C ASP A 458 29.92 2.35 81.71
N MET A 459 28.94 1.67 82.28
CA MET A 459 28.30 2.05 83.55
C MET A 459 28.42 0.94 84.59
N THR A 460 28.26 1.31 85.85
CA THR A 460 28.22 0.36 86.98
C THR A 460 26.82 0.33 87.56
N ASN A 461 26.36 -0.87 87.95
CA ASN A 461 25.07 -1.09 88.62
C ASN A 461 23.81 -0.92 87.76
N GLY A 462 23.96 -0.91 86.43
CA GLY A 462 22.87 -0.96 85.46
C GLY A 462 23.40 -0.88 84.03
N GLU A 463 22.53 -1.15 83.07
CA GLU A 463 22.83 -1.15 81.63
C GLU A 463 21.92 -0.15 80.92
N VAL A 464 22.45 0.52 79.90
CA VAL A 464 21.68 1.36 78.98
C VAL A 464 21.93 0.88 77.56
N THR A 465 20.90 0.72 76.76
CA THR A 465 21.03 0.44 75.32
C THR A 465 20.30 1.51 74.52
N ALA A 466 20.81 1.80 73.31
CA ALA A 466 20.18 2.73 72.37
C ALA A 466 19.63 1.96 71.17
N SER A 467 18.43 2.32 70.73
CA SER A 467 17.81 1.78 69.51
C SER A 467 17.25 2.93 68.67
N PRO A 468 17.78 3.16 67.46
CA PRO A 468 18.94 2.49 66.84
C PRO A 468 20.29 2.93 67.45
N VAL A 469 21.38 2.20 67.13
CA VAL A 469 22.77 2.56 67.54
C VAL A 469 23.46 3.56 66.60
N THR A 470 22.84 3.83 65.46
CA THR A 470 23.17 4.94 64.54
C THR A 470 21.88 5.58 64.04
N ALA A 471 21.86 6.90 63.83
CA ALA A 471 20.66 7.63 63.40
C ALA A 471 21.00 8.85 62.54
N LYS A 472 20.08 9.28 61.69
CA LYS A 472 20.20 10.54 60.92
C LYS A 472 19.83 11.74 61.79
N GLU A 473 20.33 12.94 61.45
CA GLU A 473 19.88 14.17 62.12
C GLU A 473 18.35 14.27 62.09
N GLY A 474 17.72 14.51 63.25
CA GLY A 474 16.28 14.62 63.37
C GLY A 474 15.53 13.31 63.63
N GLU A 475 16.16 12.14 63.53
CA GLU A 475 15.55 10.87 63.91
C GLU A 475 15.51 10.70 65.44
N ASN A 476 14.47 10.04 65.94
CA ASN A 476 14.32 9.78 67.37
C ASN A 476 15.04 8.48 67.74
N VAL A 477 15.91 8.56 68.74
CA VAL A 477 16.60 7.42 69.35
C VAL A 477 15.95 7.12 70.70
N THR A 478 15.64 5.85 70.93
CA THR A 478 15.07 5.37 72.20
C THR A 478 16.16 4.72 73.05
N LEU A 479 16.22 5.11 74.32
CA LEU A 479 17.11 4.55 75.32
C LEU A 479 16.35 3.57 76.21
N THR A 480 16.83 2.35 76.31
CA THR A 480 16.33 1.36 77.27
C THR A 480 17.27 1.32 78.46
N VAL A 481 16.75 1.57 79.65
CA VAL A 481 17.54 1.63 80.88
C VAL A 481 17.16 0.47 81.79
N ASN A 482 18.13 -0.41 82.05
CA ASN A 482 17.99 -1.64 82.85
C ASN A 482 18.91 -1.57 84.09
N PRO A 483 18.50 -0.92 85.19
CA PRO A 483 19.22 -0.99 86.47
C PRO A 483 19.44 -2.45 86.91
N TYR A 484 20.61 -2.76 87.47
CA TYR A 484 20.88 -4.09 88.04
C TYR A 484 20.10 -4.30 89.33
N SER A 485 19.95 -5.58 89.72
CA SER A 485 19.21 -5.97 90.92
C SER A 485 19.70 -5.21 92.16
N GLY A 486 18.76 -4.67 92.92
CA GLY A 486 19.04 -3.81 94.06
C GLY A 486 19.35 -2.37 93.71
N TYR A 487 19.17 -1.90 92.46
CA TYR A 487 19.36 -0.49 92.06
C TYR A 487 18.16 0.03 91.22
N GLU A 488 18.00 1.35 91.15
CA GLU A 488 17.08 2.09 90.28
C GLU A 488 17.83 3.27 89.61
N LEU A 489 17.31 3.80 88.50
CA LEU A 489 17.94 4.92 87.77
C LEU A 489 18.07 6.16 88.67
N GLY A 490 19.29 6.68 88.77
CA GLY A 490 19.63 7.94 89.42
C GLY A 490 19.52 9.12 88.44
N SER A 491 20.27 9.09 87.34
CA SER A 491 20.27 10.12 86.29
C SER A 491 20.55 9.51 84.92
N LEU A 492 20.05 10.12 83.85
CA LEU A 492 20.33 9.78 82.46
C LEU A 492 20.67 11.08 81.71
N SER A 493 21.78 11.10 80.96
CA SER A 493 22.25 12.26 80.20
C SER A 493 22.78 11.82 78.84
N VAL A 494 22.57 12.67 77.84
CA VAL A 494 23.12 12.52 76.48
C VAL A 494 23.86 13.80 76.15
N THR A 495 25.09 13.68 75.65
CA THR A 495 25.89 14.82 75.20
C THR A 495 26.33 14.63 73.76
N ASP A 496 26.39 15.71 72.98
CA ASP A 496 26.99 15.70 71.65
C ASP A 496 28.53 15.67 71.70
N ALA A 497 29.16 15.58 70.54
CA ALA A 497 30.62 15.57 70.39
C ALA A 497 31.33 16.81 70.97
N ASP A 498 30.63 17.93 71.15
CA ASP A 498 31.12 19.16 71.78
C ASP A 498 30.87 19.20 73.31
N ASN A 499 30.39 18.09 73.89
CA ASN A 499 29.96 17.95 75.29
C ASN A 499 28.77 18.84 75.68
N LYS A 500 27.94 19.25 74.71
CA LYS A 500 26.72 20.00 74.98
C LYS A 500 25.58 19.02 75.23
N GLU A 501 24.76 19.35 76.23
CA GLU A 501 23.64 18.52 76.68
C GLU A 501 22.53 18.43 75.61
N VAL A 502 22.16 17.21 75.26
CA VAL A 502 21.04 16.87 74.38
C VAL A 502 19.84 16.54 75.26
N THR A 503 18.70 17.17 75.00
CA THR A 503 17.50 17.01 75.83
C THR A 503 16.91 15.61 75.65
N VAL A 504 16.80 14.86 76.75
CA VAL A 504 16.15 13.54 76.79
C VAL A 504 14.76 13.68 77.40
N THR A 505 13.72 13.27 76.68
CA THR A 505 12.34 13.25 77.16
C THR A 505 11.79 11.84 77.05
N ASN A 506 11.24 11.28 78.13
CA ASN A 506 10.70 9.90 78.15
C ASN A 506 11.68 8.86 77.59
N ASN A 507 12.96 8.93 77.99
CA ASN A 507 14.06 8.10 77.48
C ASN A 507 14.25 8.14 75.96
N THR A 508 13.76 9.19 75.29
CA THR A 508 14.00 9.41 73.86
C THR A 508 14.70 10.75 73.65
N PHE A 509 15.57 10.83 72.65
CA PHE A 509 16.16 12.08 72.20
C PHE A 509 16.17 12.13 70.66
N THR A 510 16.21 13.33 70.11
CA THR A 510 16.33 13.55 68.67
C THR A 510 17.81 13.70 68.31
N MET A 511 18.28 12.92 67.34
CA MET A 511 19.70 12.87 66.98
C MET A 511 20.17 14.23 66.44
N PRO A 512 21.22 14.85 67.01
CA PRO A 512 21.82 16.06 66.47
C PRO A 512 22.68 15.75 65.24
N ALA A 513 23.18 16.79 64.56
CA ALA A 513 24.12 16.67 63.43
C ALA A 513 25.55 16.24 63.85
N SER A 514 25.68 15.35 64.83
CA SER A 514 26.95 14.86 65.37
C SER A 514 26.75 13.57 66.15
N ASP A 515 27.83 12.81 66.35
CA ASP A 515 27.84 11.68 67.28
C ASP A 515 27.47 12.12 68.71
N VAL A 516 26.88 11.20 69.47
CA VAL A 516 26.45 11.46 70.85
C VAL A 516 26.94 10.38 71.80
N THR A 517 27.12 10.76 73.05
CA THR A 517 27.48 9.87 74.16
C THR A 517 26.37 9.83 75.20
N VAL A 518 25.95 8.63 75.60
CA VAL A 518 24.91 8.38 76.61
C VAL A 518 25.56 7.95 77.93
N THR A 519 25.20 8.61 79.02
CA THR A 519 25.68 8.32 80.38
C THR A 519 24.51 8.17 81.36
N ALA A 520 24.60 7.25 82.33
CA ALA A 520 23.62 7.11 83.40
C ALA A 520 24.25 6.77 84.76
N THR A 521 23.54 7.07 85.84
CA THR A 521 23.90 6.68 87.22
C THR A 521 22.77 5.87 87.85
N PHE A 522 23.07 4.94 88.77
CA PHE A 522 22.09 4.06 89.43
C PHE A 522 22.24 4.12 90.96
N LYS A 523 21.13 4.03 91.71
CA LYS A 523 21.06 4.12 93.19
C LYS A 523 20.32 2.93 93.81
N GLU A 524 20.70 2.48 95.01
CA GLU A 524 20.24 1.21 95.62
C GLU A 524 18.72 1.20 95.97
N LYS A 525 18.01 0.08 95.74
CA LYS A 525 16.56 -0.09 95.81
C LYS A 525 16.15 -1.10 96.90
N THR A 526 15.15 -0.75 97.71
CA THR A 526 14.55 -1.61 98.76
C THR A 526 13.39 -2.47 98.22
N GLU A 527 13.41 -3.78 98.50
CA GLU A 527 12.51 -4.88 98.03
C GLU A 527 11.01 -4.83 98.43
N PRO A 528 10.07 -5.71 97.92
CA PRO A 528 10.19 -6.88 96.98
C PRO A 528 9.13 -7.01 95.82
N ASP A 529 9.34 -7.93 94.84
CA ASP A 529 8.44 -9.02 94.25
C ASP A 529 8.96 -9.50 92.84
N PRO A 530 8.71 -10.75 92.36
CA PRO A 530 9.52 -11.46 91.36
C PRO A 530 9.12 -11.18 89.89
N GLY A 531 10.10 -11.27 89.00
CA GLY A 531 9.97 -11.00 87.56
C GLY A 531 9.36 -12.15 86.73
N PRO A 532 9.03 -11.87 85.45
CA PRO A 532 8.29 -12.75 84.54
C PRO A 532 9.10 -13.97 84.07
N THR A 533 8.38 -15.01 83.63
CA THR A 533 8.93 -16.27 83.07
C THR A 533 8.77 -16.28 81.55
N TYR A 534 9.83 -16.61 80.81
CA TYR A 534 9.87 -16.64 79.34
C TYR A 534 9.89 -18.09 78.80
N TYR A 535 9.33 -18.30 77.61
CA TYR A 535 9.28 -19.58 76.89
C TYR A 535 9.98 -19.49 75.53
N THR A 536 10.48 -20.61 74.99
CA THR A 536 11.34 -20.69 73.79
C THR A 536 10.55 -20.95 72.51
N ILE A 537 10.96 -20.32 71.41
CA ILE A 537 10.41 -20.49 70.07
C ILE A 537 11.48 -21.16 69.20
N THR A 538 11.21 -22.38 68.74
CA THR A 538 12.11 -23.13 67.85
C THR A 538 11.53 -23.14 66.45
N VAL A 539 12.29 -22.69 65.46
CA VAL A 539 11.91 -22.87 64.04
C VAL A 539 12.60 -24.14 63.53
N ASP A 540 11.87 -25.02 62.87
CA ASP A 540 12.45 -26.27 62.35
C ASP A 540 13.37 -25.97 61.16
N ASP A 541 14.65 -26.30 61.31
CA ASP A 541 15.68 -26.07 60.28
C ASP A 541 15.60 -27.07 59.12
N ASN A 542 14.72 -28.08 59.17
CA ASN A 542 14.59 -29.11 58.12
C ASN A 542 13.60 -28.71 57.00
N MET A 543 13.19 -27.44 56.93
CA MET A 543 12.34 -26.94 55.85
C MET A 543 13.12 -26.87 54.53
N THR A 544 12.49 -27.29 53.43
CA THR A 544 13.04 -27.21 52.07
C THR A 544 12.13 -26.35 51.19
N ASN A 545 12.70 -25.62 50.23
CA ASN A 545 12.00 -24.77 49.25
C ASN A 545 11.39 -23.48 49.82
N GLY A 546 11.90 -23.03 50.97
CA GLY A 546 11.56 -21.75 51.60
C GLY A 546 12.04 -21.68 53.04
N GLN A 547 12.02 -20.48 53.63
CA GLN A 547 12.47 -20.21 54.99
C GLN A 547 11.39 -19.54 55.84
N VAL A 548 11.43 -19.77 57.15
CA VAL A 548 10.60 -19.08 58.15
C VAL A 548 11.51 -18.50 59.23
N THR A 549 11.21 -17.30 59.71
CA THR A 549 11.87 -16.70 60.88
C THR A 549 10.81 -16.18 61.86
N ALA A 550 11.12 -16.20 63.15
CA ALA A 550 10.26 -15.63 64.20
C ALA A 550 10.82 -14.28 64.67
N SER A 551 9.93 -13.36 65.06
CA SER A 551 10.30 -12.02 65.54
C SER A 551 11.12 -12.02 66.83
N SER A 552 11.08 -13.13 67.59
CA SER A 552 11.87 -13.34 68.80
C SER A 552 12.18 -14.83 69.00
N ALA A 553 13.28 -15.14 69.69
CA ALA A 553 13.66 -16.52 70.05
C ALA A 553 12.98 -17.01 71.35
N THR A 554 12.49 -16.07 72.17
CA THR A 554 11.72 -16.32 73.40
C THR A 554 10.62 -15.28 73.57
N ALA A 555 9.54 -15.60 74.28
CA ALA A 555 8.43 -14.68 74.57
C ALA A 555 7.76 -15.01 75.93
N GLU A 556 7.15 -14.02 76.57
CA GLU A 556 6.34 -14.21 77.80
C GLU A 556 4.99 -14.85 77.47
N GLU A 557 4.37 -15.58 78.41
CA GLU A 557 3.01 -16.09 78.22
C GLU A 557 2.04 -14.95 77.87
N GLY A 558 1.34 -15.07 76.74
CA GLY A 558 0.40 -14.05 76.26
C GLY A 558 0.99 -13.00 75.32
N GLU A 559 2.30 -13.00 75.08
CA GLU A 559 2.96 -12.12 74.11
C GLU A 559 2.75 -12.60 72.67
N ASN A 560 2.60 -11.69 71.71
CA ASN A 560 2.40 -12.04 70.30
C ASN A 560 3.74 -12.16 69.57
N VAL A 561 3.94 -13.28 68.89
CA VAL A 561 5.12 -13.59 68.08
C VAL A 561 4.72 -13.57 66.61
N THR A 562 5.46 -12.81 65.79
CA THR A 562 5.22 -12.71 64.34
C THR A 562 6.20 -13.59 63.58
N LEU A 563 5.72 -14.31 62.57
CA LEU A 563 6.48 -15.17 61.69
C LEU A 563 6.66 -14.46 60.34
N THR A 564 7.88 -14.50 59.80
CA THR A 564 8.18 -14.06 58.43
C THR A 564 8.44 -15.29 57.58
N VAL A 565 7.66 -15.47 56.51
CA VAL A 565 7.77 -16.62 55.60
C VAL A 565 8.32 -16.14 54.26
N ASN A 566 9.37 -16.79 53.76
CA ASN A 566 10.03 -16.47 52.50
C ASN A 566 10.19 -17.73 51.63
N PRO A 567 9.22 -18.05 50.75
CA PRO A 567 9.35 -19.14 49.78
C PRO A 567 10.51 -18.93 48.81
N ASP A 568 11.16 -20.02 48.37
CA ASP A 568 12.18 -19.96 47.30
C ASP A 568 11.52 -19.74 45.92
N SER A 569 12.29 -19.23 44.95
CA SER A 569 11.81 -19.00 43.59
C SER A 569 11.19 -20.26 42.96
N GLY A 570 9.93 -20.17 42.52
CA GLY A 570 9.17 -21.28 41.94
C GLY A 570 8.30 -22.06 42.93
N TYR A 571 8.24 -21.65 44.20
CA TYR A 571 7.43 -22.28 45.24
C TYR A 571 6.54 -21.27 45.98
N GLU A 572 5.41 -21.73 46.52
CA GLU A 572 4.53 -20.96 47.41
C GLU A 572 4.27 -21.70 48.72
N LEU A 573 3.88 -20.98 49.78
CA LEU A 573 3.57 -21.58 51.09
C LEU A 573 2.33 -22.48 50.99
N TRP A 574 2.50 -23.77 51.25
CA TRP A 574 1.43 -24.76 51.30
C TRP A 574 0.81 -24.88 52.69
N SER A 575 1.64 -24.92 53.74
CA SER A 575 1.16 -24.97 55.12
C SER A 575 2.14 -24.33 56.10
N LEU A 576 1.60 -23.76 57.17
CA LEU A 576 2.33 -23.21 58.30
C LEU A 576 1.66 -23.67 59.59
N SER A 577 2.42 -24.24 60.52
CA SER A 577 1.93 -24.70 61.82
C SER A 577 2.88 -24.36 62.95
N VAL A 578 2.30 -24.02 64.10
CA VAL A 578 3.00 -23.86 65.37
C VAL A 578 2.48 -24.91 66.34
N THR A 579 3.38 -25.64 66.98
CA THR A 579 3.05 -26.75 67.87
C THR A 579 3.66 -26.51 69.24
N ASP A 580 2.90 -26.64 70.33
CA ASP A 580 3.43 -26.55 71.68
C ASP A 580 4.28 -27.78 72.07
N ALA A 581 5.01 -27.67 73.18
CA ALA A 581 5.85 -28.74 73.71
C ALA A 581 5.11 -30.05 74.04
N ASN A 582 3.78 -30.03 74.13
CA ASN A 582 2.93 -31.21 74.35
C ASN A 582 2.34 -31.79 73.05
N GLY A 583 2.68 -31.23 71.89
CA GLY A 583 2.17 -31.63 70.58
C GLY A 583 0.81 -31.01 70.21
N GLY A 584 0.33 -30.02 70.97
CA GLY A 584 -0.89 -29.28 70.70
C GLY A 584 -0.70 -28.20 69.62
N SER A 585 -1.67 -28.04 68.73
CA SER A 585 -1.64 -27.00 67.70
C SER A 585 -1.95 -25.62 68.29
N VAL A 586 -1.06 -24.65 68.08
CA VAL A 586 -1.23 -23.26 68.47
C VAL A 586 -1.83 -22.48 67.29
N PRO A 587 -2.97 -21.77 67.45
CA PRO A 587 -3.58 -21.02 66.36
C PRO A 587 -2.67 -19.90 65.84
N VAL A 588 -2.47 -19.87 64.52
CA VAL A 588 -1.72 -18.81 63.83
C VAL A 588 -2.69 -17.98 62.99
N ASN A 589 -2.77 -16.67 63.25
CA ASN A 589 -3.60 -15.73 62.50
C ASN A 589 -2.71 -14.68 61.86
N ASN A 590 -2.76 -14.56 60.52
CA ASN A 590 -1.96 -13.61 59.75
C ASN A 590 -0.46 -13.65 60.13
N TYR A 591 0.11 -14.86 60.11
CA TYR A 591 1.50 -15.15 60.49
C TYR A 591 1.87 -14.79 61.94
N THR A 592 0.90 -14.53 62.81
CA THR A 592 1.14 -14.19 64.22
C THR A 592 0.48 -15.22 65.12
N PHE A 593 1.15 -15.62 66.22
CA PHE A 593 0.57 -16.45 67.27
C PHE A 593 0.85 -15.86 68.65
N THR A 594 -0.01 -16.17 69.63
CA THR A 594 0.19 -15.76 71.02
C THR A 594 0.92 -16.86 71.78
N MET A 595 1.99 -16.51 72.50
CA MET A 595 2.86 -17.47 73.17
C MET A 595 2.10 -18.20 74.29
N PRO A 596 1.99 -19.54 74.23
CA PRO A 596 1.40 -20.32 75.32
C PRO A 596 2.37 -20.42 76.51
N ALA A 597 1.90 -20.95 77.64
CA ALA A 597 2.72 -21.24 78.82
C ALA A 597 3.67 -22.44 78.62
N SER A 598 4.30 -22.55 77.45
CA SER A 598 5.19 -23.65 77.06
C SER A 598 6.00 -23.26 75.82
N ASP A 599 7.14 -23.92 75.61
CA ASP A 599 7.93 -23.79 74.38
C ASP A 599 7.11 -24.22 73.14
N VAL A 600 7.45 -23.67 71.98
CA VAL A 600 6.76 -23.95 70.71
C VAL A 600 7.74 -24.27 69.58
N THR A 601 7.28 -25.05 68.61
CA THR A 601 8.00 -25.37 67.36
C THR A 601 7.21 -24.90 66.15
N VAL A 602 7.85 -24.15 65.25
CA VAL A 602 7.29 -23.64 63.99
C VAL A 602 7.73 -24.51 62.83
N THR A 603 6.78 -25.00 62.02
CA THR A 603 7.02 -25.80 60.82
C THR A 603 6.26 -25.23 59.62
N ALA A 604 6.85 -25.29 58.43
CA ALA A 604 6.20 -24.90 57.18
C ALA A 604 6.51 -25.87 56.03
N THR A 605 5.63 -25.95 55.05
CA THR A 605 5.86 -26.68 53.79
C THR A 605 5.53 -25.79 52.60
N PHE A 606 6.26 -25.98 51.50
CA PHE A 606 6.14 -25.19 50.27
C PHE A 606 5.81 -26.11 49.08
N THR A 607 4.95 -25.67 48.17
CA THR A 607 4.56 -26.42 46.96
C THR A 607 5.05 -25.70 45.71
N GLU A 608 5.40 -26.46 44.66
CA GLU A 608 5.88 -25.93 43.39
C GLU A 608 4.74 -25.23 42.63
N ILE A 609 5.02 -24.06 42.06
CA ILE A 609 4.10 -23.31 41.22
C ILE A 609 4.13 -23.97 39.83
N ILE A 610 3.08 -24.71 39.49
CA ILE A 610 2.93 -25.32 38.16
C ILE A 610 2.33 -24.25 37.22
N PRO A 611 3.05 -23.79 36.18
CA PRO A 611 2.46 -22.90 35.18
C PRO A 611 1.36 -23.64 34.40
N GLU A 612 0.24 -22.95 34.18
CA GLU A 612 -0.85 -23.45 33.35
C GLU A 612 -0.35 -23.65 31.91
N PRO A 613 -0.68 -24.76 31.22
CA PRO A 613 -0.20 -24.97 29.86
C PRO A 613 -0.79 -23.89 28.93
N GLU A 614 0.06 -23.33 28.07
CA GLU A 614 -0.36 -22.39 27.02
C GLU A 614 -1.47 -23.03 26.14
N PRO A 615 -2.57 -22.31 25.85
CA PRO A 615 -3.64 -22.83 25.02
C PRO A 615 -3.13 -23.18 23.62
N THR A 616 -3.49 -24.38 23.13
CA THR A 616 -3.15 -24.81 21.76
C THR A 616 -4.20 -24.29 20.79
N TYR A 617 -3.77 -23.60 19.74
CA TYR A 617 -4.63 -23.07 18.68
C TYR A 617 -4.42 -23.84 17.38
N PHE A 618 -5.52 -24.09 16.65
CA PHE A 618 -5.52 -24.72 15.33
C PHE A 618 -5.96 -23.73 14.27
N THR A 619 -5.34 -23.79 13.09
CA THR A 619 -5.58 -22.84 11.99
C THR A 619 -6.62 -23.36 11.00
N LEU A 620 -7.26 -22.43 10.30
CA LEU A 620 -8.08 -22.69 9.13
C LEU A 620 -7.25 -22.48 7.87
N ASP A 621 -7.21 -23.49 7.00
CA ASP A 621 -6.53 -23.44 5.71
C ASP A 621 -7.54 -23.70 4.58
N PHE A 622 -7.40 -22.96 3.49
CA PHE A 622 -8.25 -23.08 2.31
C PHE A 622 -7.44 -23.80 1.24
N ASP A 623 -7.96 -24.93 0.74
CA ASP A 623 -7.28 -25.66 -0.33
C ASP A 623 -7.13 -24.73 -1.56
N ASP A 624 -5.98 -24.82 -2.25
CA ASP A 624 -5.35 -23.83 -3.17
C ASP A 624 -6.14 -23.49 -4.45
N HIS A 625 -7.46 -23.72 -4.46
CA HIS A 625 -8.37 -23.43 -5.56
C HIS A 625 -9.69 -22.89 -5.00
N PRO A 626 -9.80 -21.59 -4.67
CA PRO A 626 -11.10 -21.00 -4.43
C PRO A 626 -11.95 -21.20 -5.69
N CYS A 627 -13.09 -21.87 -5.53
CA CYS A 627 -14.04 -22.07 -6.62
C CYS A 627 -14.51 -20.69 -7.10
N GLU A 628 -14.29 -20.37 -8.37
CA GLU A 628 -14.67 -19.09 -8.96
C GLU A 628 -16.16 -18.81 -8.72
N GLY A 629 -16.51 -17.63 -8.20
CA GLY A 629 -17.89 -17.27 -7.86
C GLY A 629 -18.29 -17.47 -6.38
N VAL A 630 -17.40 -17.92 -5.48
CA VAL A 630 -17.67 -18.03 -4.04
C VAL A 630 -16.55 -17.42 -3.21
N THR A 631 -16.93 -16.55 -2.26
CA THR A 631 -16.03 -16.03 -1.23
C THR A 631 -16.29 -16.71 0.10
N LEU A 632 -15.22 -17.19 0.75
CA LEU A 632 -15.28 -17.82 2.07
C LEU A 632 -14.66 -16.90 3.12
N ASN A 633 -15.40 -16.66 4.19
CA ASN A 633 -14.95 -15.90 5.35
C ASN A 633 -15.15 -16.74 6.62
N SER A 634 -14.39 -16.50 7.67
CA SER A 634 -14.61 -17.12 8.98
C SER A 634 -14.69 -16.06 10.08
N ASN A 635 -15.34 -16.38 11.19
CA ASN A 635 -15.34 -15.49 12.37
C ASN A 635 -13.97 -15.40 13.05
N LEU A 636 -13.12 -16.41 12.87
CA LEU A 636 -11.82 -16.56 13.51
C LEU A 636 -10.83 -17.22 12.53
N THR A 637 -9.58 -16.80 12.53
CA THR A 637 -8.50 -17.39 11.71
C THR A 637 -7.76 -18.53 12.42
N ALA A 638 -7.89 -18.62 13.75
CA ALA A 638 -7.43 -19.73 14.58
C ALA A 638 -8.41 -19.95 15.74
N VAL A 639 -8.54 -21.19 16.20
CA VAL A 639 -9.46 -21.57 17.30
C VAL A 639 -8.73 -22.37 18.36
N GLU A 640 -9.05 -22.10 19.62
CA GLU A 640 -8.55 -22.88 20.76
C GLU A 640 -9.03 -24.33 20.69
N GLU A 641 -8.20 -25.28 21.15
CA GLU A 641 -8.51 -26.71 21.21
C GLU A 641 -9.91 -26.98 21.79
N GLY A 642 -10.72 -27.75 21.07
CA GLY A 642 -12.09 -28.07 21.40
C GLY A 642 -13.14 -27.01 21.01
N GLY A 643 -12.71 -25.85 20.51
CA GLY A 643 -13.57 -24.74 20.11
C GLY A 643 -14.39 -24.97 18.83
N THR A 644 -15.16 -23.95 18.46
CA THR A 644 -16.06 -23.96 17.28
C THR A 644 -15.78 -22.76 16.40
N LEU A 645 -15.71 -22.99 15.09
CA LEU A 645 -15.54 -21.97 14.05
C LEU A 645 -16.82 -21.89 13.20
N TYR A 646 -17.17 -20.70 12.75
CA TYR A 646 -18.28 -20.46 11.83
C TYR A 646 -17.70 -19.98 10.50
N LEU A 647 -17.96 -20.76 9.46
CA LEU A 647 -17.66 -20.40 8.08
C LEU A 647 -18.86 -19.65 7.48
N TYR A 648 -18.61 -18.49 6.90
CA TYR A 648 -19.55 -17.66 6.17
C TYR A 648 -19.27 -17.79 4.68
N VAL A 649 -20.31 -18.04 3.91
CA VAL A 649 -20.21 -18.29 2.48
C VAL A 649 -20.99 -17.20 1.77
N GLU A 650 -20.28 -16.39 1.00
CA GLU A 650 -20.84 -15.35 0.16
C GLU A 650 -20.78 -15.79 -1.30
N LYS A 651 -21.96 -15.79 -1.95
CA LYS A 651 -22.09 -16.09 -3.38
C LYS A 651 -21.93 -14.80 -4.17
N GLU A 652 -21.21 -14.87 -5.28
CA GLU A 652 -21.21 -13.80 -6.28
C GLU A 652 -22.56 -13.72 -7.03
N ASP A 653 -22.63 -12.89 -8.07
CA ASP A 653 -23.84 -12.67 -8.85
C ASP A 653 -24.43 -14.00 -9.37
N GLU A 654 -25.61 -14.38 -8.87
CA GLU A 654 -26.36 -15.60 -9.25
C GLU A 654 -26.77 -15.63 -10.73
N THR A 655 -26.49 -14.57 -11.51
CA THR A 655 -26.64 -14.55 -12.96
C THR A 655 -25.39 -15.02 -13.72
N LEU A 656 -24.23 -15.09 -13.06
CA LEU A 656 -22.94 -15.48 -13.63
C LEU A 656 -22.51 -16.90 -13.23
N TYR A 657 -23.07 -17.46 -12.16
CA TYR A 657 -22.71 -18.78 -11.63
C TYR A 657 -23.96 -19.55 -11.17
N ASP A 658 -23.97 -20.86 -11.43
CA ASP A 658 -24.98 -21.80 -10.96
C ASP A 658 -24.47 -22.48 -9.69
N TYR A 659 -25.30 -22.42 -8.65
CA TYR A 659 -24.99 -22.90 -7.29
C TYR A 659 -25.88 -24.08 -6.86
N ASP A 660 -26.72 -24.64 -7.74
CA ASP A 660 -27.69 -25.70 -7.38
C ASP A 660 -26.98 -26.97 -6.84
N ASP A 661 -25.81 -27.28 -7.39
CA ASP A 661 -24.97 -28.41 -6.98
C ASP A 661 -23.83 -28.02 -6.02
N MET A 662 -23.82 -26.79 -5.49
CA MET A 662 -22.76 -26.32 -4.59
C MET A 662 -22.72 -27.16 -3.31
N ARG A 663 -21.54 -27.69 -2.96
CA ARG A 663 -21.25 -28.44 -1.74
C ARG A 663 -19.95 -27.95 -1.10
N ILE A 664 -19.93 -27.94 0.23
CA ILE A 664 -18.78 -27.45 1.01
C ILE A 664 -18.28 -28.61 1.85
N TYR A 665 -16.96 -28.79 1.86
CA TYR A 665 -16.32 -29.89 2.57
C TYR A 665 -15.27 -29.35 3.53
N ALA A 666 -15.12 -30.04 4.66
CA ALA A 666 -14.03 -29.85 5.60
C ALA A 666 -13.33 -31.19 5.87
N LYS A 667 -12.01 -31.16 6.08
CA LYS A 667 -11.28 -32.30 6.66
C LYS A 667 -10.47 -31.85 7.86
N ARG A 668 -10.30 -32.77 8.82
CA ARG A 668 -9.65 -32.52 10.12
C ARG A 668 -8.22 -33.06 10.07
N GLY A 669 -7.29 -32.22 9.62
CA GLY A 669 -5.90 -32.57 9.34
C GLY A 669 -5.65 -32.92 7.86
N ALA A 670 -4.40 -32.74 7.41
CA ALA A 670 -4.04 -32.82 5.99
C ALA A 670 -4.36 -34.18 5.33
N ASN A 671 -4.33 -35.27 6.11
CA ASN A 671 -4.53 -36.65 5.65
C ASN A 671 -5.91 -37.24 6.00
N ALA A 672 -6.85 -36.44 6.51
CA ALA A 672 -8.20 -36.91 6.84
C ALA A 672 -9.12 -36.95 5.61
N ASP A 673 -10.18 -37.74 5.71
CA ASP A 673 -11.24 -37.80 4.70
C ASP A 673 -12.08 -36.50 4.72
N TRP A 674 -12.58 -36.11 3.56
CA TRP A 674 -13.45 -34.95 3.40
C TRP A 674 -14.86 -35.26 3.89
N GLU A 675 -15.38 -34.41 4.77
CA GLU A 675 -16.75 -34.46 5.29
C GLU A 675 -17.54 -33.26 4.75
N GLU A 676 -18.76 -33.51 4.25
CA GLU A 676 -19.65 -32.44 3.77
C GLU A 676 -20.20 -31.64 4.94
N LEU A 677 -20.05 -30.32 4.90
CA LEU A 677 -20.60 -29.41 5.91
C LEU A 677 -22.08 -29.17 5.67
N THR A 678 -22.85 -29.13 6.76
CA THR A 678 -24.27 -28.80 6.74
C THR A 678 -24.47 -27.34 7.15
N GLU A 679 -25.29 -26.62 6.40
CA GLU A 679 -25.68 -25.24 6.70
C GLU A 679 -26.48 -25.16 8.02
N ASP A 680 -26.26 -24.11 8.81
CA ASP A 680 -27.03 -23.85 10.03
C ASP A 680 -28.51 -23.58 9.65
N PRO A 681 -29.47 -24.39 10.12
CA PRO A 681 -30.89 -24.24 9.78
C PRO A 681 -31.48 -22.89 10.17
N ASN A 682 -30.85 -22.16 11.10
CA ASN A 682 -31.32 -20.87 11.59
C ASN A 682 -30.55 -19.68 11.00
N ARG A 683 -29.44 -19.92 10.28
CA ARG A 683 -28.56 -18.89 9.74
C ARG A 683 -28.10 -19.27 8.32
N PRO A 684 -28.87 -18.89 7.29
CA PRO A 684 -28.49 -19.13 5.89
C PRO A 684 -27.10 -18.53 5.57
N GLY A 685 -26.27 -19.27 4.85
CA GLY A 685 -24.89 -18.93 4.50
C GLY A 685 -23.84 -19.25 5.57
N VAL A 686 -24.24 -19.85 6.70
CA VAL A 686 -23.33 -20.14 7.83
C VAL A 686 -23.17 -21.64 8.05
N TYR A 687 -21.93 -22.10 8.15
CA TYR A 687 -21.58 -23.51 8.34
C TYR A 687 -20.75 -23.67 9.63
N PRO A 688 -21.31 -24.27 10.69
CA PRO A 688 -20.59 -24.48 11.94
C PRO A 688 -19.64 -25.69 11.87
N ILE A 689 -18.40 -25.49 12.34
CA ILE A 689 -17.39 -26.54 12.47
C ILE A 689 -17.02 -26.65 13.94
N GLU A 690 -17.62 -27.63 14.61
CA GLU A 690 -17.45 -27.83 16.06
C GLU A 690 -16.29 -28.78 16.37
N ARG A 691 -15.83 -28.72 17.63
CA ARG A 691 -14.88 -29.66 18.24
C ARG A 691 -13.59 -29.75 17.42
N ILE A 692 -12.86 -28.63 17.33
CA ILE A 692 -11.63 -28.55 16.54
C ILE A 692 -10.43 -28.95 17.40
N TRP A 693 -9.74 -30.02 17.01
CA TRP A 693 -8.56 -30.59 17.72
C TRP A 693 -7.34 -30.73 16.80
N THR A 694 -7.44 -30.24 15.56
CA THR A 694 -6.43 -30.27 14.50
C THR A 694 -6.70 -29.12 13.53
N ASP A 695 -5.74 -28.77 12.69
CA ASP A 695 -5.98 -27.83 11.59
C ASP A 695 -7.13 -28.30 10.69
N ILE A 696 -7.91 -27.35 10.21
CA ILE A 696 -9.08 -27.60 9.39
C ILE A 696 -8.80 -27.12 7.98
N PHE A 697 -9.02 -27.99 6.99
CA PHE A 697 -8.90 -27.65 5.58
C PHE A 697 -10.29 -27.59 4.97
N ILE A 698 -10.56 -26.54 4.20
CA ILE A 698 -11.86 -26.29 3.56
C ILE A 698 -11.72 -26.34 2.04
N LYS A 699 -12.72 -26.90 1.36
CA LYS A 699 -12.91 -26.75 -0.08
C LYS A 699 -14.38 -26.59 -0.44
N VAL A 700 -14.63 -26.01 -1.61
CA VAL A 700 -15.96 -25.84 -2.20
C VAL A 700 -15.95 -26.50 -3.57
N GLU A 701 -17.01 -27.25 -3.87
CA GLU A 701 -17.20 -27.92 -5.17
C GLU A 701 -18.62 -27.67 -5.68
N GLY A 702 -18.85 -27.93 -6.98
CA GLY A 702 -20.19 -27.89 -7.57
C GLY A 702 -20.72 -26.51 -7.93
N VAL A 703 -19.87 -25.48 -7.92
CA VAL A 703 -20.17 -24.17 -8.52
C VAL A 703 -19.75 -24.22 -9.98
N THR A 704 -20.69 -23.96 -10.88
CA THR A 704 -20.40 -23.95 -12.32
C THR A 704 -20.63 -22.55 -12.87
N PRO A 705 -19.63 -21.93 -13.55
CA PRO A 705 -19.84 -20.70 -14.28
C PRO A 705 -20.99 -20.87 -15.27
N ILE A 706 -21.96 -19.97 -15.22
CA ILE A 706 -22.98 -19.85 -16.25
C ILE A 706 -22.27 -19.19 -17.43
N ASP A 707 -21.96 -19.97 -18.47
CA ASP A 707 -21.41 -19.42 -19.71
C ASP A 707 -22.30 -18.25 -20.15
N PRO A 708 -21.74 -17.02 -20.21
CA PRO A 708 -22.56 -15.85 -20.46
C PRO A 708 -23.25 -16.07 -21.80
N PRO A 709 -24.58 -15.88 -21.89
CA PRO A 709 -25.25 -15.95 -23.18
C PRO A 709 -24.53 -15.00 -24.12
N THR A 710 -24.18 -15.49 -25.31
CA THR A 710 -23.52 -14.70 -26.37
C THR A 710 -24.52 -13.70 -26.98
N ALA A 711 -25.06 -12.81 -26.16
CA ALA A 711 -25.73 -11.55 -26.47
C ALA A 711 -26.35 -10.96 -25.20
N ILE A 712 -25.77 -9.88 -24.66
CA ILE A 712 -26.54 -8.87 -23.90
C ILE A 712 -26.22 -7.49 -24.45
N ALA A 713 -27.23 -6.85 -25.04
CA ALA A 713 -27.74 -5.51 -24.71
C ALA A 713 -28.53 -4.94 -25.90
N GLY A 714 -29.82 -4.63 -25.68
CA GLY A 714 -30.58 -3.84 -26.65
C GLY A 714 -32.09 -3.76 -26.42
N VAL A 715 -32.49 -2.85 -25.52
CA VAL A 715 -33.84 -2.26 -25.34
C VAL A 715 -34.83 -3.17 -24.61
N GLU A 716 -35.34 -2.68 -23.47
CA GLU A 716 -36.41 -3.30 -22.68
C GLU A 716 -37.49 -3.88 -23.61
N THR A 717 -37.65 -5.21 -23.57
CA THR A 717 -38.64 -6.06 -24.26
C THR A 717 -38.30 -6.69 -25.63
N LEU A 718 -37.11 -6.49 -26.24
CA LEU A 718 -36.65 -7.28 -27.40
C LEU A 718 -35.84 -8.51 -26.95
N ARG A 719 -36.25 -9.74 -27.30
CA ARG A 719 -35.51 -10.97 -27.00
C ARG A 719 -35.21 -11.78 -28.25
N ILE A 720 -33.94 -12.08 -28.47
CA ILE A 720 -33.47 -12.89 -29.60
C ILE A 720 -32.48 -13.92 -29.05
N TYR A 721 -32.80 -15.20 -29.09
CA TYR A 721 -31.96 -16.25 -28.52
C TYR A 721 -32.17 -17.59 -29.22
N ALA A 722 -31.23 -18.52 -29.08
CA ALA A 722 -31.41 -19.91 -29.48
C ALA A 722 -31.51 -20.80 -28.25
N ALA A 723 -32.46 -21.73 -28.26
CA ALA A 723 -32.64 -22.74 -27.22
C ALA A 723 -33.20 -24.01 -27.88
N ASP A 724 -32.78 -25.19 -27.40
CA ASP A 724 -33.24 -26.50 -27.89
C ASP A 724 -33.14 -26.68 -29.43
N GLY A 725 -32.10 -26.12 -30.07
CA GLY A 725 -31.92 -26.17 -31.53
C GLY A 725 -32.89 -25.29 -32.34
N LEU A 726 -33.59 -24.35 -31.68
CA LEU A 726 -34.57 -23.45 -32.29
C LEU A 726 -34.17 -21.99 -32.08
N LEU A 727 -34.53 -21.11 -33.02
CA LEU A 727 -34.30 -19.68 -32.90
C LEU A 727 -35.58 -18.96 -32.45
N HIS A 728 -35.48 -18.24 -31.34
CA HIS A 728 -36.55 -17.48 -30.72
C HIS A 728 -36.35 -15.98 -30.98
N VAL A 729 -37.39 -15.32 -31.48
CA VAL A 729 -37.42 -13.86 -31.68
C VAL A 729 -38.72 -13.34 -31.10
N GLU A 730 -38.65 -12.54 -30.05
CA GLU A 730 -39.78 -11.87 -29.42
C GLU A 730 -39.58 -10.37 -29.49
N ILE A 731 -40.51 -9.71 -30.18
CA ILE A 731 -40.44 -8.27 -30.44
C ILE A 731 -41.69 -7.57 -29.89
N PRO A 732 -41.55 -6.48 -29.13
CA PRO A 732 -42.65 -5.91 -28.34
C PRO A 732 -43.61 -5.05 -29.15
N THR A 733 -43.12 -4.49 -30.26
CA THR A 733 -43.89 -3.66 -31.19
C THR A 733 -43.62 -4.13 -32.60
N ARG A 734 -44.62 -3.98 -33.49
CA ARG A 734 -44.51 -4.45 -34.87
C ARG A 734 -43.30 -3.87 -35.60
N GLN A 735 -42.37 -4.72 -36.00
CA GLN A 735 -41.16 -4.35 -36.73
C GLN A 735 -40.78 -5.42 -37.76
N ARG A 736 -40.05 -5.01 -38.81
CA ARG A 736 -39.50 -5.92 -39.81
C ARG A 736 -38.35 -6.72 -39.22
N VAL A 737 -38.47 -8.05 -39.31
CA VAL A 737 -37.45 -9.03 -38.92
C VAL A 737 -36.86 -9.66 -40.17
N THR A 738 -35.53 -9.65 -40.29
CA THR A 738 -34.79 -10.33 -41.36
C THR A 738 -33.78 -11.30 -40.74
N ILE A 739 -33.80 -12.56 -41.15
CA ILE A 739 -32.90 -13.62 -40.67
C ILE A 739 -32.11 -14.18 -41.84
N VAL A 740 -30.79 -14.19 -41.73
CA VAL A 740 -29.88 -14.65 -42.80
C VAL A 740 -28.86 -15.62 -42.19
N SER A 741 -28.59 -16.75 -42.84
CA SER A 741 -27.51 -17.64 -42.41
C SER A 741 -26.14 -17.03 -42.75
N MET A 742 -25.07 -17.47 -42.08
CA MET A 742 -23.70 -17.03 -42.41
C MET A 742 -23.24 -17.38 -43.84
N ALA A 743 -23.92 -18.32 -44.51
CA ALA A 743 -23.70 -18.61 -45.93
C ALA A 743 -24.44 -17.62 -46.88
N GLY A 744 -25.16 -16.63 -46.33
CA GLY A 744 -25.88 -15.61 -47.07
C GLY A 744 -27.29 -16.00 -47.51
N ALA A 745 -27.82 -17.14 -47.04
CA ALA A 745 -29.18 -17.57 -47.39
C ALA A 745 -30.22 -16.81 -46.55
N LEU A 746 -31.21 -16.21 -47.21
CA LEU A 746 -32.33 -15.55 -46.53
C LEU A 746 -33.30 -16.59 -45.98
N ILE A 747 -33.45 -16.61 -44.65
CA ILE A 747 -34.27 -17.57 -43.92
C ILE A 747 -35.68 -17.00 -43.67
N ALA A 748 -35.76 -15.74 -43.29
CA ALA A 748 -37.02 -15.04 -43.08
C ALA A 748 -36.87 -13.54 -43.35
N ASP A 749 -37.92 -12.91 -43.88
CA ASP A 749 -38.02 -11.46 -44.03
C ASP A 749 -39.50 -11.03 -43.98
N GLY A 750 -39.86 -10.20 -43.00
CA GLY A 750 -41.23 -9.67 -42.90
C GLY A 750 -41.53 -8.99 -41.56
N GLU A 751 -42.69 -8.33 -41.50
CA GLU A 751 -43.18 -7.70 -40.27
C GLU A 751 -43.64 -8.74 -39.25
N GLN A 752 -43.19 -8.60 -38.00
CA GLN A 752 -43.59 -9.45 -36.87
C GLN A 752 -43.97 -8.58 -35.66
N GLU A 753 -44.76 -9.12 -34.74
CA GLU A 753 -45.05 -8.57 -33.40
C GLU A 753 -45.26 -9.76 -32.45
N GLY A 754 -44.74 -9.69 -31.22
CA GLY A 754 -44.75 -10.76 -30.24
C GLY A 754 -43.68 -11.86 -30.46
N ALA A 755 -43.78 -12.94 -29.67
CA ALA A 755 -42.88 -14.08 -29.72
C ALA A 755 -43.12 -14.98 -30.93
N ARG A 756 -42.05 -15.32 -31.65
CA ARG A 756 -42.05 -16.27 -32.75
C ARG A 756 -40.84 -17.19 -32.68
N ILE A 757 -41.08 -18.47 -32.96
CA ILE A 757 -40.04 -19.50 -33.02
C ILE A 757 -39.83 -19.87 -34.48
N TYR A 758 -38.59 -19.78 -34.94
CA TYR A 758 -38.15 -20.20 -36.25
C TYR A 758 -37.60 -21.63 -36.13
N ARG A 759 -38.29 -22.54 -36.80
CA ARG A 759 -38.03 -24.00 -36.78
C ARG A 759 -37.32 -24.42 -38.07
N ASP A 760 -36.83 -25.66 -38.09
CA ASP A 760 -36.15 -26.29 -39.24
C ASP A 760 -34.88 -25.56 -39.70
N LEU A 761 -34.17 -24.94 -38.74
CA LEU A 761 -32.86 -24.34 -38.97
C LEU A 761 -31.78 -25.41 -38.80
N ASN A 762 -30.83 -25.46 -39.73
CA ASN A 762 -29.63 -26.27 -39.52
C ASN A 762 -28.77 -25.63 -38.43
N ALA A 763 -28.04 -26.46 -37.68
CA ALA A 763 -27.02 -25.99 -36.74
C ALA A 763 -26.06 -25.02 -37.45
N GLY A 764 -25.86 -23.84 -36.86
CA GLY A 764 -25.09 -22.77 -37.48
C GLY A 764 -25.39 -21.38 -36.92
N ILE A 765 -24.65 -20.39 -37.40
CA ILE A 765 -24.81 -18.99 -36.97
C ILE A 765 -25.74 -18.27 -37.95
N TYR A 766 -26.68 -17.53 -37.38
CA TYR A 766 -27.67 -16.71 -38.07
C TYR A 766 -27.51 -15.25 -37.66
N ILE A 767 -27.66 -14.34 -38.62
CA ILE A 767 -27.77 -12.91 -38.35
C ILE A 767 -29.26 -12.58 -38.30
N VAL A 768 -29.73 -12.13 -37.14
CA VAL A 768 -31.11 -11.69 -36.92
C VAL A 768 -31.10 -10.17 -36.84
N ARG A 769 -31.83 -9.53 -37.75
CA ARG A 769 -32.02 -8.09 -37.80
C ARG A 769 -33.46 -7.74 -37.49
N VAL A 770 -33.67 -6.83 -36.55
CA VAL A 770 -34.97 -6.27 -36.16
C VAL A 770 -34.84 -4.75 -36.21
N GLY A 771 -35.42 -4.11 -37.23
CA GLY A 771 -35.20 -2.68 -37.49
C GLY A 771 -33.71 -2.34 -37.67
N ASP A 772 -33.19 -1.41 -36.86
CA ASP A 772 -31.78 -1.02 -36.85
C ASP A 772 -30.90 -1.94 -36.01
N TYR A 773 -31.49 -2.79 -35.16
CA TYR A 773 -30.78 -3.74 -34.33
C TYR A 773 -30.42 -5.00 -35.12
N ALA A 774 -29.17 -5.44 -35.05
CA ALA A 774 -28.70 -6.68 -35.66
C ALA A 774 -27.82 -7.44 -34.68
N THR A 775 -28.10 -8.73 -34.51
CA THR A 775 -27.31 -9.62 -33.66
C THR A 775 -27.00 -10.93 -34.36
N LYS A 776 -25.95 -11.62 -33.91
CA LYS A 776 -25.61 -12.97 -34.34
C LYS A 776 -26.11 -13.95 -33.28
N VAL A 777 -26.76 -15.02 -33.72
CA VAL A 777 -27.27 -16.06 -32.85
C VAL A 777 -26.77 -17.39 -33.38
N ARG A 778 -26.14 -18.20 -32.54
CA ARG A 778 -25.75 -19.56 -32.86
C ARG A 778 -26.89 -20.49 -32.47
N VAL A 779 -27.41 -21.25 -33.42
CA VAL A 779 -28.36 -22.35 -33.19
C VAL A 779 -27.54 -23.64 -33.23
N GLU A 780 -27.61 -24.44 -32.17
CA GLU A 780 -26.84 -25.68 -32.02
C GLU A 780 -27.53 -26.91 -32.60
#